data_AF-A0A8C4WXI3-F1
#
_entry.id   AF-A0A8C4WXI3-F1
#
_cell.length_a   1.000
_cell.length_b   1.000
_cell.length_c   1.000
_cell.angle_alpha   90.00
_cell.angle_beta   90.00
_cell.angle_gamma   90.00
#
_symmetry.space_group_name_H-M   'P 1'
#
loop_
_entity.id
_entity.type
_entity.pdbx_description
1 polymer ?
#
loop_
_entity_poly.entity_id
_entity_poly.type
_entity_poly.pdbx_seq_one_letter_code
_entity_poly.pdbx_strand_id
1 'polypeptide(L)'
;MKRFKKSKGKNENNQTSESEPQTSVDAEAEYENPDAADMPKMESASAHYENIENDLEKPVENQEMKEGAGLHLGAADYNRGYDDIPEKNDADPKRGKGTCCGKFSRCIRRIWATRLTEDNMDKDQYAKTTLRELFTYIFFLVDLSVLTFCMTSDNAYHYTNAMTTLFVKKPVVGSFLTFHDIFTIDDFWKVMKGPVLNGLYWEKWYNDELIGINNSFIYYENLLLGVPRIRQLKVHNASCVVHTDFKDDIESCYGPYAEGAEDHTTIGEQVGTAWKYLTSNELNGSSHWGHMATYSGAGYYVDLSHSSKNSMEILNNLESSKWLDRGTRVVFFDFSTYNANVNLFCIMRLFVEFPATGGALPAFQVYTVKLLRYVTLFDYFLMGCEVLFCLFIFYYTVEEILELRKHKFNYFKGFWNILDIIVVLLSLVAIIFNLYRTVSVDNLLQSLLKDPNLYADFQFLAFWQTQYNNMVAVNVFSAWVKFFKYVSFNKTMTQLSSTLARCAKDVCGFAVMFFIIFFAYAQLGYLIFGTQVKDFSTFGNCIFTQFRIILGDFEFGAIERANRIMGPIYFSTYVFFVFFVLLNMFLAIISDTYSAVKADLAEQEDEFDIAHYLRRAYNKVASKFKIKQYNDIQCTLDASEESMGYEEWHDRLKELGYQESKIYAIFNRFDVDENKILDKNEKLQMKIELNREMNEMNGLTTQAKENKEDDEDDPTEDASAEDVKLYVCSRWKL
;
A
#
# COMPACT_ATOMS: atom_id res chain seq x y z
N MET A 1 24.02 -62.24 5.57
CA MET A 1 24.64 -63.26 6.47
C MET A 1 23.68 -63.55 7.64
N LYS A 2 23.95 -64.55 8.49
CA LYS A 2 22.94 -65.26 9.32
C LYS A 2 22.17 -64.45 10.39
N ARG A 3 20.85 -64.75 10.47
CA ARG A 3 19.94 -64.87 11.65
C ARG A 3 19.45 -63.64 12.45
N PHE A 4 18.16 -63.36 12.23
CA PHE A 4 17.17 -62.81 13.16
C PHE A 4 17.03 -63.58 14.49
N LYS A 5 16.57 -62.87 15.55
CA LYS A 5 15.47 -63.35 16.42
C LYS A 5 14.68 -62.19 17.06
N LYS A 6 13.34 -62.25 16.98
CA LYS A 6 12.34 -61.40 17.68
C LYS A 6 12.32 -61.76 19.19
N SER A 7 11.84 -60.94 20.14
CA SER A 7 10.40 -60.66 20.35
C SER A 7 10.10 -59.87 21.66
N LYS A 8 9.23 -58.84 21.57
CA LYS A 8 8.23 -58.29 22.54
C LYS A 8 8.62 -58.02 24.01
N GLY A 9 8.21 -56.91 24.64
CA GLY A 9 7.48 -55.73 24.13
C GLY A 9 6.71 -54.94 25.22
N LYS A 10 6.19 -53.75 24.85
CA LYS A 10 5.40 -52.77 25.66
C LYS A 10 6.16 -52.14 26.86
N ASN A 11 5.93 -50.88 27.26
CA ASN A 11 4.97 -49.85 26.82
C ASN A 11 5.51 -48.42 27.09
N GLU A 12 4.72 -47.41 26.71
CA GLU A 12 4.69 -46.03 27.21
C GLU A 12 5.66 -44.95 26.68
N ASN A 13 5.15 -43.72 26.79
CA ASN A 13 5.49 -42.54 26.00
C ASN A 13 6.60 -41.70 26.63
N ASN A 14 7.23 -40.85 25.83
CA ASN A 14 7.78 -39.60 26.36
C ASN A 14 7.70 -38.50 25.30
N GLN A 15 7.14 -37.36 25.70
CA GLN A 15 7.06 -36.13 24.92
C GLN A 15 7.47 -35.01 25.88
N THR A 16 8.63 -34.40 25.66
CA THR A 16 9.13 -33.32 26.52
C THR A 16 8.68 -31.97 26.01
N SER A 17 7.92 -31.29 26.86
CA SER A 17 7.67 -29.85 26.84
C SER A 17 8.38 -29.24 28.03
N GLU A 18 8.95 -28.06 27.89
CA GLU A 18 9.27 -27.24 29.06
C GLU A 18 9.21 -25.75 28.70
N SER A 19 8.65 -24.98 29.63
CA SER A 19 8.33 -23.56 29.53
C SER A 19 8.71 -22.86 30.84
N GLU A 20 8.82 -21.53 30.78
CA GLU A 20 8.83 -20.55 31.89
C GLU A 20 8.19 -20.98 33.23
N PRO A 21 8.66 -20.48 34.40
CA PRO A 21 8.15 -19.18 34.89
C PRO A 21 9.09 -18.34 35.81
N GLN A 22 8.48 -17.38 36.51
CA GLN A 22 9.00 -16.10 36.98
C GLN A 22 9.33 -16.00 38.50
N THR A 23 10.08 -14.94 38.86
CA THR A 23 9.95 -14.05 40.05
C THR A 23 10.33 -14.48 41.49
N SER A 24 10.69 -13.43 42.27
CA SER A 24 10.70 -13.26 43.75
C SER A 24 12.01 -13.62 44.49
N VAL A 25 12.46 -12.98 45.60
CA VAL A 25 12.14 -11.71 46.33
C VAL A 25 13.21 -11.47 47.45
N ASP A 26 13.32 -10.25 48.01
CA ASP A 26 13.91 -9.81 49.31
C ASP A 26 15.44 -9.58 49.59
N ALA A 27 15.69 -8.40 50.21
CA ALA A 27 16.57 -8.05 51.36
C ALA A 27 18.12 -8.22 51.34
N GLU A 28 18.96 -7.45 52.07
CA GLU A 28 18.95 -6.10 52.69
C GLU A 28 20.35 -5.88 53.35
N ALA A 29 20.97 -4.68 53.32
CA ALA A 29 22.01 -4.20 54.28
C ALA A 29 22.63 -2.82 53.90
N GLU A 30 22.81 -1.96 54.90
CA GLU A 30 23.35 -0.59 54.83
C GLU A 30 24.87 -0.49 55.10
N TYR A 31 25.48 0.68 54.81
CA TYR A 31 26.49 1.29 55.69
C TYR A 31 26.55 2.84 55.50
N GLU A 32 26.72 3.57 56.59
CA GLU A 32 26.60 5.05 56.68
C GLU A 32 27.92 5.84 56.43
N ASN A 33 27.79 7.05 55.84
CA ASN A 33 28.27 8.41 56.23
C ASN A 33 29.55 8.64 57.13
N PRO A 34 30.07 9.90 57.35
CA PRO A 34 29.77 11.23 56.77
C PRO A 34 30.98 12.17 56.44
N ASP A 35 30.65 13.33 55.83
CA ASP A 35 31.21 14.72 55.88
C ASP A 35 32.59 15.08 56.51
N ALA A 36 33.33 16.01 55.87
CA ALA A 36 33.38 17.47 56.25
C ALA A 36 34.64 18.29 55.81
N ALA A 37 34.44 19.61 55.69
CA ALA A 37 35.40 20.72 55.92
C ALA A 37 36.30 21.32 54.78
N ASP A 38 35.71 22.28 54.06
CA ASP A 38 36.01 23.74 54.09
C ASP A 38 37.06 24.48 53.21
N MET A 39 36.74 25.78 53.03
CA MET A 39 37.25 26.79 52.06
C MET A 39 38.27 27.81 52.65
N PRO A 40 38.89 28.73 51.84
CA PRO A 40 38.40 30.13 51.81
C PRO A 40 38.55 30.92 50.47
N LYS A 41 38.09 32.19 50.46
CA LYS A 41 37.86 33.11 49.30
C LYS A 41 38.84 34.29 49.18
N MET A 42 38.81 35.00 48.03
CA MET A 42 38.84 36.49 47.84
C MET A 42 38.29 36.76 46.41
N GLU A 43 37.27 37.58 46.10
CA GLU A 43 37.04 39.06 46.22
C GLU A 43 37.98 39.96 45.36
N SER A 44 37.58 41.13 44.80
CA SER A 44 36.42 41.53 43.93
C SER A 44 36.58 43.00 43.42
N ALA A 45 35.89 43.39 42.34
CA ALA A 45 35.66 44.78 41.83
C ALA A 45 36.89 45.59 41.30
N SER A 46 36.80 46.68 40.52
CA SER A 46 35.67 47.53 40.05
C SER A 46 35.93 48.18 38.65
N ALA A 47 34.98 48.98 38.15
CA ALA A 47 34.88 49.52 36.77
C ALA A 47 35.34 50.99 36.57
N HIS A 48 35.29 51.52 35.33
CA HIS A 48 35.04 52.95 35.04
C HIS A 48 34.46 53.20 33.62
N TYR A 49 34.24 54.49 33.26
CA TYR A 49 33.12 55.01 32.44
C TYR A 49 33.58 55.86 31.20
N GLU A 50 32.62 56.05 30.26
CA GLU A 50 32.40 57.21 29.35
C GLU A 50 33.30 57.60 28.15
N ASN A 51 32.60 57.82 27.01
CA ASN A 51 32.66 58.90 25.99
C ASN A 51 33.99 59.49 25.49
N ILE A 52 34.13 59.63 24.15
CA ILE A 52 34.36 60.91 23.42
C ILE A 52 34.25 60.74 21.89
N GLU A 53 34.03 61.88 21.23
CA GLU A 53 33.66 62.17 19.83
C GLU A 53 34.71 62.06 18.69
N ASN A 54 34.17 61.91 17.47
CA ASN A 54 34.49 62.60 16.19
C ASN A 54 35.74 62.33 15.30
N ASP A 55 35.39 62.09 14.02
CA ASP A 55 35.81 62.79 12.78
C ASP A 55 36.91 62.29 11.81
N LEU A 56 36.68 62.70 10.54
CA LEU A 56 37.48 62.61 9.29
C LEU A 56 37.49 61.22 8.58
N GLU A 57 37.29 61.08 7.25
CA GLU A 57 37.06 62.07 6.16
C GLU A 57 36.32 61.45 4.93
N LYS A 58 35.82 62.30 4.01
CA LYS A 58 35.11 61.98 2.74
C LYS A 58 36.10 61.90 1.53
N PRO A 59 35.75 61.91 0.21
CA PRO A 59 34.47 61.81 -0.55
C PRO A 59 34.48 60.69 -1.65
N VAL A 60 33.49 60.48 -2.57
CA VAL A 60 33.16 61.26 -3.80
C VAL A 60 31.81 60.79 -4.43
N GLU A 61 31.07 61.76 -4.98
CA GLU A 61 30.03 61.82 -6.07
C GLU A 61 29.70 60.55 -6.92
N ASN A 62 28.55 60.34 -7.59
CA ASN A 62 27.30 61.11 -7.91
C ASN A 62 26.24 60.11 -8.50
N GLN A 63 24.95 60.40 -8.83
CA GLN A 63 24.16 61.65 -8.81
C GLN A 63 22.62 61.40 -8.62
N GLU A 64 21.92 62.51 -8.44
CA GLU A 64 20.49 62.89 -8.45
C GLU A 64 19.62 62.38 -9.64
N MET A 65 18.27 62.32 -9.58
CA MET A 65 17.32 63.47 -9.50
C MET A 65 15.88 63.05 -9.12
N LYS A 66 15.23 63.77 -8.18
CA LYS A 66 14.05 64.71 -8.34
C LYS A 66 12.70 64.06 -8.70
N GLU A 67 11.51 64.51 -8.28
CA GLU A 67 10.95 65.66 -7.50
C GLU A 67 9.59 65.14 -6.93
N GLY A 68 8.82 65.74 -5.99
CA GLY A 68 8.87 66.99 -5.22
C GLY A 68 7.47 67.30 -4.62
N ALA A 69 7.39 68.02 -3.48
CA ALA A 69 6.17 68.39 -2.69
C ALA A 69 5.40 67.21 -2.05
N GLY A 70 4.86 67.25 -0.81
CA GLY A 70 4.39 68.34 0.08
C GLY A 70 2.89 68.10 0.39
N LEU A 71 2.32 68.23 1.60
CA LEU A 71 2.70 68.97 2.82
C LEU A 71 1.85 68.48 4.04
N HIS A 72 2.42 68.51 5.25
CA HIS A 72 1.82 68.66 6.61
C HIS A 72 0.64 67.82 7.18
N LEU A 73 0.92 67.26 8.37
CA LEU A 73 0.16 67.30 9.65
C LEU A 73 -1.25 66.69 9.78
N GLY A 74 -1.44 65.93 10.87
CA GLY A 74 -2.74 65.75 11.51
C GLY A 74 -2.94 64.38 12.17
N ALA A 75 -2.77 64.28 13.49
CA ALA A 75 -3.24 63.14 14.26
C ALA A 75 -4.63 63.43 14.83
N ALA A 76 -5.58 62.48 14.75
CA ALA A 76 -6.64 62.23 15.73
C ALA A 76 -7.57 61.07 15.31
N ASP A 77 -8.06 60.35 16.32
CA ASP A 77 -9.37 59.68 16.45
C ASP A 77 -9.89 58.75 15.33
N TYR A 78 -9.87 57.45 15.63
CA TYR A 78 -10.67 56.43 14.96
C TYR A 78 -11.90 56.09 15.80
N ASN A 79 -13.10 56.49 15.37
CA ASN A 79 -14.35 55.97 15.95
C ASN A 79 -15.55 56.11 14.98
N ARG A 80 -16.22 54.97 14.71
CA ARG A 80 -17.46 54.78 13.90
C ARG A 80 -17.43 55.18 12.41
N GLY A 81 -18.07 54.34 11.58
CA GLY A 81 -18.37 54.63 10.18
C GLY A 81 -18.43 53.38 9.31
N TYR A 82 -19.44 52.53 9.53
CA TYR A 82 -19.94 51.65 8.46
C TYR A 82 -20.80 52.52 7.55
N ASP A 83 -20.63 52.45 6.22
CA ASP A 83 -21.70 52.63 5.21
C ASP A 83 -21.19 52.38 3.78
N ASP A 84 -22.06 51.71 3.00
CA ASP A 84 -22.29 51.77 1.55
C ASP A 84 -21.20 51.61 0.47
N ILE A 85 -21.24 50.45 -0.20
CA ILE A 85 -21.01 50.27 -1.64
C ILE A 85 -22.18 49.40 -2.18
N PRO A 86 -22.80 49.70 -3.34
CA PRO A 86 -24.26 49.69 -3.43
C PRO A 86 -24.94 48.37 -3.83
N GLU A 87 -26.20 48.24 -3.43
CA GLU A 87 -27.13 47.22 -3.88
C GLU A 87 -27.27 47.17 -5.40
N LYS A 88 -27.24 45.95 -5.95
CA LYS A 88 -27.71 45.67 -7.30
C LYS A 88 -29.07 44.99 -7.23
N ASN A 89 -30.12 45.77 -7.46
CA ASN A 89 -31.49 45.28 -7.59
C ASN A 89 -31.58 44.30 -8.78
N ASP A 90 -31.83 43.03 -8.50
CA ASP A 90 -32.39 42.08 -9.47
C ASP A 90 -33.65 41.43 -8.86
N ALA A 91 -34.75 41.51 -9.61
CA ALA A 91 -36.10 41.31 -9.07
C ALA A 91 -36.48 39.83 -8.88
N ASP A 92 -37.20 39.58 -7.79
CA ASP A 92 -37.79 38.29 -7.40
C ASP A 92 -38.77 37.71 -8.45
N PRO A 93 -38.52 36.50 -9.01
CA PRO A 93 -39.47 35.77 -9.81
C PRO A 93 -40.22 34.70 -8.98
N LYS A 94 -41.26 35.15 -8.28
CA LYS A 94 -42.53 34.43 -7.99
C LYS A 94 -42.44 32.92 -7.70
N ARG A 95 -42.75 32.56 -6.46
CA ARG A 95 -43.15 31.21 -5.98
C ARG A 95 -43.93 30.39 -7.04
N GLY A 96 -43.24 29.50 -7.74
CA GLY A 96 -43.80 28.52 -8.67
C GLY A 96 -43.94 27.14 -8.03
N LYS A 97 -45.07 26.46 -8.30
CA LYS A 97 -45.38 25.14 -7.72
C LYS A 97 -44.37 24.06 -8.18
N GLY A 98 -44.18 23.06 -7.33
CA GLY A 98 -43.02 22.17 -7.39
C GLY A 98 -42.86 21.35 -8.67
N THR A 99 -41.62 21.28 -9.16
CA THR A 99 -41.15 20.30 -10.15
C THR A 99 -40.26 19.26 -9.48
N CYS A 100 -40.46 17.98 -9.82
CA CYS A 100 -39.71 16.85 -9.23
C CYS A 100 -38.18 17.01 -9.39
N CYS A 101 -37.74 17.60 -10.50
CA CYS A 101 -36.34 17.92 -10.79
C CYS A 101 -35.69 18.87 -9.73
N GLY A 102 -36.46 19.79 -9.15
CA GLY A 102 -36.01 20.69 -8.07
C GLY A 102 -35.92 20.05 -6.68
N LYS A 103 -36.53 18.87 -6.49
CA LYS A 103 -36.26 17.99 -5.33
C LYS A 103 -35.08 17.07 -5.61
N PHE A 104 -34.99 16.51 -6.82
CA PHE A 104 -33.89 15.63 -7.25
C PHE A 104 -32.53 16.34 -7.23
N SER A 105 -32.43 17.55 -7.77
CA SER A 105 -31.19 18.37 -7.74
C SER A 105 -30.75 18.74 -6.31
N ARG A 106 -31.68 19.01 -5.40
CA ARG A 106 -31.38 19.19 -3.97
C ARG A 106 -30.94 17.89 -3.31
N CYS A 107 -31.55 16.76 -3.63
CA CYS A 107 -31.17 15.45 -3.11
C CYS A 107 -29.74 15.08 -3.55
N ILE A 108 -29.41 15.30 -4.84
CA ILE A 108 -28.05 15.23 -5.35
C ILE A 108 -27.14 16.17 -4.55
N ARG A 109 -27.42 17.48 -4.48
CA ARG A 109 -26.55 18.42 -3.75
C ARG A 109 -26.28 18.02 -2.29
N ARG A 110 -27.24 17.35 -1.62
CA ARG A 110 -27.10 16.82 -0.25
C ARG A 110 -26.25 15.55 -0.14
N ILE A 111 -26.18 14.73 -1.19
CA ILE A 111 -25.28 13.55 -1.29
C ILE A 111 -23.83 14.01 -1.50
N TRP A 112 -23.64 15.01 -2.37
CA TRP A 112 -22.34 15.57 -2.76
C TRP A 112 -21.85 16.72 -1.87
N ALA A 113 -22.43 16.85 -0.67
CA ALA A 113 -22.03 17.82 0.34
C ALA A 113 -20.89 17.24 1.20
N THR A 114 -19.77 17.95 1.26
CA THR A 114 -18.57 17.59 2.01
C THR A 114 -18.25 18.70 3.01
N ARG A 115 -17.43 18.38 4.01
CA ARG A 115 -16.87 19.36 4.96
C ARG A 115 -16.25 20.61 4.31
N LEU A 116 -15.73 20.51 3.08
CA LEU A 116 -15.08 21.62 2.37
C LEU A 116 -16.05 22.38 1.44
N THR A 117 -17.24 21.86 1.16
CA THR A 117 -18.21 22.49 0.24
C THR A 117 -19.33 23.28 0.93
N GLU A 118 -19.64 23.00 2.20
CA GLU A 118 -20.61 23.77 3.01
C GLU A 118 -19.90 24.74 3.98
N ASP A 119 -20.15 26.05 3.85
CA ASP A 119 -19.37 27.10 4.55
C ASP A 119 -19.87 27.43 5.97
N ASN A 120 -21.11 27.09 6.31
CA ASN A 120 -21.70 27.25 7.65
C ASN A 120 -22.34 25.92 8.06
N MET A 121 -21.76 25.23 9.05
CA MET A 121 -22.19 23.90 9.48
C MET A 121 -22.31 23.83 11.01
N ASP A 122 -23.51 23.53 11.50
CA ASP A 122 -23.72 23.26 12.93
C ASP A 122 -22.93 22.04 13.38
N LYS A 123 -22.53 22.00 14.66
CA LYS A 123 -21.77 20.88 15.25
C LYS A 123 -22.41 19.51 14.99
N ASP A 124 -23.74 19.45 15.11
CA ASP A 124 -24.57 18.27 14.85
C ASP A 124 -24.57 17.85 13.37
N GLN A 125 -24.51 18.82 12.45
CA GLN A 125 -24.51 18.59 11.00
C GLN A 125 -23.10 18.22 10.49
N TYR A 126 -22.06 18.82 11.07
CA TYR A 126 -20.66 18.43 10.88
C TYR A 126 -20.44 16.97 11.32
N ALA A 127 -20.93 16.57 12.50
CA ALA A 127 -20.83 15.18 12.98
C ALA A 127 -21.52 14.17 12.05
N LYS A 128 -22.72 14.48 11.55
CA LYS A 128 -23.46 13.62 10.58
C LYS A 128 -22.71 13.45 9.26
N THR A 129 -22.25 14.55 8.67
CA THR A 129 -21.53 14.56 7.39
C THR A 129 -20.22 13.78 7.50
N THR A 130 -19.49 14.01 8.60
CA THR A 130 -18.27 13.28 8.98
C THR A 130 -18.49 11.76 9.08
N LEU A 131 -19.53 11.33 9.81
CA LEU A 131 -19.81 9.89 9.98
C LEU A 131 -20.24 9.25 8.65
N ARG A 132 -20.99 9.96 7.82
CA ARG A 132 -21.34 9.51 6.47
C ARG A 132 -20.09 9.29 5.62
N GLU A 133 -19.19 10.29 5.56
CA GLU A 133 -17.91 10.21 4.84
C GLU A 133 -17.07 9.01 5.33
N LEU A 134 -16.97 8.79 6.65
CA LEU A 134 -16.31 7.62 7.24
C LEU A 134 -16.93 6.31 6.76
N PHE A 135 -18.26 6.15 6.82
CA PHE A 135 -18.91 4.89 6.45
C PHE A 135 -18.78 4.59 4.95
N THR A 136 -18.91 5.60 4.08
CA THR A 136 -18.63 5.44 2.64
C THR A 136 -17.17 5.09 2.39
N TYR A 137 -16.25 5.66 3.16
CA TYR A 137 -14.82 5.39 3.03
C TYR A 137 -14.42 3.99 3.52
N ILE A 138 -14.97 3.52 4.64
CA ILE A 138 -14.77 2.15 5.14
C ILE A 138 -15.23 1.13 4.10
N PHE A 139 -16.41 1.34 3.50
CA PHE A 139 -16.94 0.41 2.52
C PHE A 139 -16.11 0.39 1.23
N PHE A 140 -15.65 1.55 0.75
CA PHE A 140 -14.64 1.64 -0.33
C PHE A 140 -13.34 0.92 0.01
N LEU A 141 -12.81 1.09 1.23
CA LEU A 141 -11.57 0.45 1.68
C LEU A 141 -11.72 -1.08 1.76
N VAL A 142 -12.87 -1.58 2.18
CA VAL A 142 -13.20 -3.02 2.17
C VAL A 142 -13.27 -3.55 0.74
N ASP A 143 -13.99 -2.88 -0.17
CA ASP A 143 -14.10 -3.28 -1.58
C ASP A 143 -12.72 -3.32 -2.27
N LEU A 144 -11.90 -2.27 -2.11
CA LEU A 144 -10.52 -2.23 -2.61
C LEU A 144 -9.64 -3.33 -1.99
N SER A 145 -9.79 -3.62 -0.70
CA SER A 145 -9.07 -4.71 -0.03
C SER A 145 -9.48 -6.08 -0.60
N VAL A 146 -10.78 -6.33 -0.76
CA VAL A 146 -11.30 -7.57 -1.37
C VAL A 146 -10.76 -7.72 -2.79
N LEU A 147 -10.83 -6.68 -3.63
CA LEU A 147 -10.28 -6.70 -4.98
C LEU A 147 -8.79 -7.09 -5.02
N THR A 148 -7.98 -6.50 -4.14
CA THR A 148 -6.53 -6.78 -4.14
C THR A 148 -6.19 -8.16 -3.59
N PHE A 149 -6.73 -8.56 -2.43
CA PHE A 149 -6.50 -9.90 -1.87
C PHE A 149 -6.99 -11.01 -2.80
N CYS A 150 -8.13 -10.83 -3.48
CA CYS A 150 -8.65 -11.84 -4.41
C CYS A 150 -7.90 -11.91 -5.76
N MET A 151 -7.18 -10.85 -6.15
CA MET A 151 -6.31 -10.87 -7.33
C MET A 151 -4.96 -11.55 -7.06
N THR A 152 -4.47 -11.53 -5.82
CA THR A 152 -3.23 -12.19 -5.40
C THR A 152 -3.49 -13.63 -4.95
N SER A 153 -2.97 -14.63 -5.68
CA SER A 153 -3.06 -16.03 -5.26
C SER A 153 -1.84 -16.46 -4.45
N ASP A 154 -2.05 -17.06 -3.28
CA ASP A 154 -0.99 -17.63 -2.42
C ASP A 154 -0.09 -18.63 -3.17
N ASN A 155 -0.68 -19.38 -4.11
CA ASN A 155 0.02 -20.37 -4.94
C ASN A 155 1.07 -19.73 -5.88
N ALA A 156 0.97 -18.43 -6.18
CA ALA A 156 1.90 -17.75 -7.06
C ALA A 156 3.34 -17.77 -6.51
N TYR A 157 3.53 -17.66 -5.20
CA TYR A 157 4.86 -17.75 -4.58
C TYR A 157 5.48 -19.15 -4.77
N HIS A 158 4.71 -20.20 -4.46
CA HIS A 158 5.18 -21.59 -4.59
C HIS A 158 5.52 -21.94 -6.03
N TYR A 159 4.70 -21.52 -7.00
CA TYR A 159 4.97 -21.72 -8.42
C TYR A 159 6.25 -21.00 -8.87
N THR A 160 6.42 -19.73 -8.48
CA THR A 160 7.64 -18.94 -8.74
C THR A 160 8.89 -19.61 -8.18
N ASN A 161 8.86 -20.09 -6.93
CA ASN A 161 9.99 -20.72 -6.27
C ASN A 161 10.33 -22.11 -6.87
N ALA A 162 9.33 -22.92 -7.21
CA ALA A 162 9.54 -24.19 -7.90
C ALA A 162 10.24 -23.99 -9.25
N MET A 163 9.74 -23.03 -10.04
CA MET A 163 10.29 -22.71 -11.35
C MET A 163 11.72 -22.13 -11.27
N THR A 164 11.95 -21.19 -10.35
CA THR A 164 13.28 -20.65 -10.07
C THR A 164 14.26 -21.75 -9.63
N THR A 165 13.81 -22.70 -8.83
CA THR A 165 14.65 -23.81 -8.36
C THR A 165 15.02 -24.77 -9.50
N LEU A 166 14.10 -25.04 -10.44
CA LEU A 166 14.36 -25.90 -11.60
C LEU A 166 15.41 -25.31 -12.56
N PHE A 167 15.30 -24.01 -12.86
CA PHE A 167 16.12 -23.38 -13.92
C PHE A 167 17.36 -22.64 -13.41
N VAL A 168 17.31 -22.05 -12.22
CA VAL A 168 18.42 -21.25 -11.70
C VAL A 168 19.33 -22.05 -10.76
N LYS A 169 18.74 -22.80 -9.83
CA LYS A 169 19.47 -23.48 -8.73
C LYS A 169 19.93 -24.90 -9.07
N LYS A 170 19.40 -25.52 -10.12
CA LYS A 170 19.74 -26.91 -10.49
C LYS A 170 21.12 -26.95 -11.16
N PRO A 171 22.08 -27.74 -10.64
CA PRO A 171 23.42 -27.82 -11.24
C PRO A 171 23.45 -28.65 -12.53
N VAL A 172 24.48 -28.42 -13.34
CA VAL A 172 24.83 -29.29 -14.48
C VAL A 172 25.24 -30.68 -13.97
N VAL A 173 24.78 -31.75 -14.64
CA VAL A 173 25.10 -33.13 -14.27
C VAL A 173 26.61 -33.35 -14.30
N GLY A 174 27.19 -33.75 -13.15
CA GLY A 174 28.63 -33.98 -13.00
C GLY A 174 29.46 -32.72 -12.66
N SER A 175 28.82 -31.58 -12.38
CA SER A 175 29.49 -30.34 -11.92
C SER A 175 28.69 -29.66 -10.80
N PHE A 176 29.29 -28.67 -10.15
CA PHE A 176 28.60 -27.75 -9.23
C PHE A 176 28.06 -26.48 -9.92
N LEU A 177 28.37 -26.31 -11.22
CA LEU A 177 27.94 -25.15 -12.02
C LEU A 177 26.41 -25.03 -12.06
N THR A 178 25.86 -23.95 -11.52
CA THR A 178 24.45 -23.55 -11.67
C THR A 178 24.31 -22.39 -12.68
N PHE A 179 23.09 -21.92 -12.96
CA PHE A 179 22.90 -20.73 -13.79
C PHE A 179 23.47 -19.46 -13.15
N HIS A 180 23.44 -19.36 -11.81
CA HIS A 180 23.97 -18.20 -11.09
C HIS A 180 25.52 -18.14 -11.12
N ASP A 181 26.19 -19.27 -11.42
CA ASP A 181 27.65 -19.39 -11.40
C ASP A 181 28.28 -19.34 -12.80
N ILE A 182 27.54 -18.85 -13.80
CA ILE A 182 28.07 -18.66 -15.17
C ILE A 182 29.07 -17.50 -15.19
N PHE A 183 30.35 -17.81 -15.41
CA PHE A 183 31.41 -16.81 -15.57
C PHE A 183 32.00 -16.74 -17.00
N THR A 184 31.80 -17.78 -17.82
CA THR A 184 32.36 -17.89 -19.17
C THR A 184 31.30 -18.25 -20.22
N ILE A 185 31.60 -17.99 -21.50
CA ILE A 185 30.74 -18.38 -22.64
C ILE A 185 30.59 -19.91 -22.72
N ASP A 186 31.63 -20.67 -22.40
CA ASP A 186 31.59 -22.13 -22.38
C ASP A 186 30.67 -22.66 -21.27
N ASP A 187 30.66 -22.00 -20.11
CA ASP A 187 29.78 -22.33 -18.99
C ASP A 187 28.31 -22.02 -19.32
N PHE A 188 28.05 -20.91 -20.03
CA PHE A 188 26.72 -20.63 -20.58
C PHE A 188 26.22 -21.78 -21.47
N TRP A 189 27.04 -22.26 -22.43
CA TRP A 189 26.62 -23.37 -23.30
C TRP A 189 26.37 -24.67 -22.54
N LYS A 190 27.20 -25.01 -21.54
CA LYS A 190 26.99 -26.18 -20.65
C LYS A 190 25.67 -26.08 -19.88
N VAL A 191 25.33 -24.91 -19.35
CA VAL A 191 24.08 -24.68 -18.61
C VAL A 191 22.87 -24.73 -19.55
N MET A 192 22.95 -24.11 -20.73
CA MET A 192 21.88 -24.12 -21.72
C MET A 192 21.56 -25.53 -22.22
N LYS A 193 22.58 -26.30 -22.59
CA LYS A 193 22.43 -27.69 -23.09
C LYS A 193 22.11 -28.71 -22.00
N GLY A 194 22.45 -28.40 -20.75
CA GLY A 194 22.24 -29.26 -19.59
C GLY A 194 20.93 -28.95 -18.84
N PRO A 195 20.98 -28.29 -17.67
CA PRO A 195 19.83 -28.11 -16.79
C PRO A 195 18.69 -27.31 -17.42
N VAL A 196 18.95 -26.35 -18.30
CA VAL A 196 17.88 -25.56 -18.95
C VAL A 196 17.11 -26.40 -19.96
N LEU A 197 17.78 -27.01 -20.93
CA LEU A 197 17.12 -27.88 -21.93
C LEU A 197 16.37 -29.05 -21.26
N ASN A 198 17.01 -29.76 -20.33
CA ASN A 198 16.40 -30.85 -19.57
C ASN A 198 15.32 -30.39 -18.56
N GLY A 199 15.24 -29.09 -18.27
CA GLY A 199 14.19 -28.49 -17.45
C GLY A 199 12.91 -28.20 -18.25
N LEU A 200 13.06 -27.87 -19.54
CA LEU A 200 11.97 -27.55 -20.47
C LEU A 200 11.29 -28.80 -21.01
N TYR A 201 12.07 -29.78 -21.48
CA TYR A 201 11.55 -30.92 -22.22
C TYR A 201 11.51 -32.18 -21.36
N TRP A 202 10.30 -32.53 -20.90
CA TRP A 202 10.03 -33.77 -20.18
C TRP A 202 9.44 -34.76 -21.20
N GLU A 203 10.13 -35.88 -21.44
CA GLU A 203 9.74 -36.87 -22.47
C GLU A 203 8.82 -37.97 -21.92
N LYS A 204 8.77 -38.14 -20.60
CA LYS A 204 8.04 -39.20 -19.89
C LYS A 204 7.16 -38.62 -18.80
N TRP A 205 6.02 -39.24 -18.57
CA TRP A 205 5.17 -39.08 -17.40
C TRP A 205 5.75 -39.78 -16.16
N TYR A 206 5.14 -39.55 -15.00
CA TYR A 206 5.49 -40.17 -13.71
C TYR A 206 5.42 -41.71 -13.69
N ASN A 207 4.77 -42.33 -14.69
CA ASN A 207 4.60 -43.77 -14.88
C ASN A 207 5.45 -44.34 -16.03
N ASP A 208 6.50 -43.62 -16.46
CA ASP A 208 7.40 -43.96 -17.58
C ASP A 208 6.75 -43.97 -18.99
N GLU A 209 5.46 -43.65 -19.12
CA GLU A 209 4.79 -43.50 -20.43
C GLU A 209 5.26 -42.23 -21.15
N LEU A 210 5.38 -42.30 -22.48
CA LEU A 210 5.82 -41.15 -23.28
C LEU A 210 4.77 -40.04 -23.31
N ILE A 211 5.23 -38.80 -23.11
CA ILE A 211 4.41 -37.61 -23.30
C ILE A 211 4.17 -37.40 -24.81
N GLY A 212 2.97 -36.93 -25.17
CA GLY A 212 2.57 -36.74 -26.57
C GLY A 212 3.48 -35.74 -27.30
N ILE A 213 3.86 -36.08 -28.54
CA ILE A 213 4.96 -35.47 -29.32
C ILE A 213 4.95 -33.92 -29.39
N ASN A 214 3.77 -33.30 -29.30
CA ASN A 214 3.60 -31.86 -29.57
C ASN A 214 3.68 -30.94 -28.34
N ASN A 215 3.53 -31.46 -27.11
CA ASN A 215 3.38 -30.62 -25.91
C ASN A 215 4.33 -31.09 -24.81
N SER A 216 5.16 -30.20 -24.27
CA SER A 216 5.94 -30.51 -23.06
C SER A 216 5.25 -30.01 -21.78
N PHE A 217 5.31 -30.84 -20.73
CA PHE A 217 4.73 -30.55 -19.42
C PHE A 217 5.82 -30.55 -18.34
N ILE A 218 6.17 -29.36 -17.86
CA ILE A 218 7.17 -29.16 -16.81
C ILE A 218 6.54 -29.51 -15.46
N TYR A 219 7.19 -30.38 -14.69
CA TYR A 219 6.61 -30.99 -13.48
C TYR A 219 5.25 -31.66 -13.73
N TYR A 220 5.00 -32.18 -14.95
CA TYR A 220 3.75 -32.83 -15.37
C TYR A 220 2.49 -31.94 -15.41
N GLU A 221 2.45 -30.82 -14.68
CA GLU A 221 1.27 -29.94 -14.57
C GLU A 221 1.37 -28.64 -15.41
N ASN A 222 2.58 -28.16 -15.68
CA ASN A 222 2.79 -26.85 -16.31
C ASN A 222 3.03 -27.01 -17.81
N LEU A 223 2.08 -26.61 -18.63
CA LEU A 223 2.19 -26.64 -20.09
C LEU A 223 3.19 -25.58 -20.57
N LEU A 224 4.16 -25.96 -21.41
CA LEU A 224 4.99 -25.02 -22.16
C LEU A 224 4.14 -24.36 -23.27
N LEU A 225 4.11 -23.02 -23.32
CA LEU A 225 3.34 -22.28 -24.33
C LEU A 225 4.23 -21.84 -25.48
N GLY A 226 3.85 -22.24 -26.70
CA GLY A 226 4.65 -21.99 -27.89
C GLY A 226 6.02 -22.65 -27.79
N VAL A 227 7.03 -22.03 -28.40
CA VAL A 227 8.43 -22.46 -28.31
C VAL A 227 9.29 -21.44 -27.54
N PRO A 228 10.37 -21.86 -26.84
CA PRO A 228 11.33 -20.93 -26.24
C PRO A 228 12.10 -20.13 -27.29
N ARG A 229 12.48 -18.89 -26.97
CA ARG A 229 13.27 -18.00 -27.84
C ARG A 229 14.61 -17.64 -27.20
N ILE A 230 15.68 -17.72 -27.99
CA ILE A 230 16.99 -17.17 -27.64
C ILE A 230 17.19 -15.88 -28.44
N ARG A 231 17.59 -14.78 -27.79
CA ARG A 231 17.86 -13.49 -28.44
C ARG A 231 19.18 -12.91 -27.98
N GLN A 232 19.95 -12.29 -28.88
CA GLN A 232 21.27 -11.76 -28.62
C GLN A 232 21.37 -10.31 -29.11
N LEU A 233 22.06 -9.47 -28.35
CA LEU A 233 22.53 -8.15 -28.80
C LEU A 233 24.04 -8.12 -28.87
N LYS A 234 24.53 -7.46 -29.93
CA LYS A 234 25.95 -7.32 -30.27
C LYS A 234 26.27 -5.86 -30.54
N VAL A 235 27.52 -5.50 -30.31
CA VAL A 235 28.11 -4.19 -30.56
C VAL A 235 29.12 -4.32 -31.71
N HIS A 236 29.13 -3.36 -32.63
CA HIS A 236 29.98 -3.45 -33.82
C HIS A 236 31.48 -3.32 -33.46
N ASN A 237 32.36 -3.83 -34.34
CA ASN A 237 33.81 -3.63 -34.21
C ASN A 237 34.17 -2.14 -34.38
N ALA A 238 35.22 -1.68 -33.70
CA ALA A 238 35.65 -0.27 -33.60
C ALA A 238 34.62 0.67 -32.94
N SER A 239 33.78 0.14 -32.05
CA SER A 239 32.88 0.90 -31.17
C SER A 239 33.59 1.57 -29.99
N CYS A 240 34.87 1.27 -29.76
CA CYS A 240 35.73 2.00 -28.83
C CYS A 240 37.04 2.43 -29.50
N VAL A 241 37.58 3.56 -29.02
CA VAL A 241 38.85 4.13 -29.49
C VAL A 241 40.00 3.51 -28.69
N VAL A 242 40.85 2.73 -29.37
CA VAL A 242 42.12 2.24 -28.80
C VAL A 242 43.11 3.40 -28.72
N HIS A 243 43.83 3.53 -27.61
CA HIS A 243 44.90 4.52 -27.46
C HIS A 243 46.02 4.29 -28.49
N THR A 244 46.66 5.35 -28.98
CA THR A 244 47.64 5.28 -30.08
C THR A 244 48.72 4.24 -29.84
N ASP A 245 49.21 4.17 -28.61
CA ASP A 245 50.38 3.37 -28.22
C ASP A 245 50.10 1.86 -28.20
N PHE A 246 48.82 1.46 -28.17
CA PHE A 246 48.39 0.05 -28.20
C PHE A 246 47.70 -0.34 -29.51
N LYS A 247 47.69 0.56 -30.50
CA LYS A 247 46.99 0.34 -31.77
C LYS A 247 47.63 -0.76 -32.63
N ASP A 248 48.94 -0.97 -32.46
CA ASP A 248 49.68 -2.03 -33.16
C ASP A 248 49.39 -3.43 -32.57
N ASP A 249 49.05 -3.52 -31.27
CA ASP A 249 48.71 -4.78 -30.58
C ASP A 249 47.20 -5.10 -30.60
N ILE A 250 46.34 -4.08 -30.70
CA ILE A 250 44.88 -4.21 -30.55
C ILE A 250 44.16 -3.72 -31.82
N GLU A 251 43.99 -4.64 -32.78
CA GLU A 251 43.29 -4.39 -34.05
C GLU A 251 41.77 -4.20 -33.92
N SER A 252 41.15 -4.74 -32.87
CA SER A 252 39.69 -4.78 -32.68
C SER A 252 39.26 -4.31 -31.29
N CYS A 253 38.23 -3.46 -31.23
CA CYS A 253 37.72 -2.86 -30.01
C CYS A 253 36.19 -2.95 -29.97
N TYR A 254 35.65 -3.46 -28.86
CA TYR A 254 34.21 -3.56 -28.61
C TYR A 254 33.86 -2.80 -27.34
N GLY A 255 33.14 -1.68 -27.48
CA GLY A 255 32.77 -0.80 -26.36
C GLY A 255 31.70 -1.40 -25.42
N PRO A 256 31.33 -0.69 -24.34
CA PRO A 256 30.11 -0.99 -23.60
C PRO A 256 28.88 -0.86 -24.51
N TYR A 257 27.77 -1.50 -24.12
CA TYR A 257 26.53 -1.40 -24.90
C TYR A 257 25.97 0.03 -24.89
N ALA A 258 25.65 0.53 -26.08
CA ALA A 258 24.86 1.73 -26.31
C ALA A 258 24.05 1.51 -27.60
N GLU A 259 22.85 2.08 -27.68
CA GLU A 259 21.93 1.88 -28.82
C GLU A 259 22.58 2.30 -30.16
N GLY A 260 23.30 3.42 -30.18
CA GLY A 260 24.05 3.89 -31.35
C GLY A 260 25.33 3.10 -31.68
N ALA A 261 25.68 2.09 -30.89
CA ALA A 261 26.82 1.19 -31.12
C ALA A 261 26.38 -0.26 -31.40
N GLU A 262 25.08 -0.51 -31.56
CA GLU A 262 24.57 -1.83 -31.96
C GLU A 262 25.12 -2.28 -33.31
N ASP A 263 25.38 -3.59 -33.44
CA ASP A 263 25.72 -4.21 -34.72
C ASP A 263 24.45 -4.63 -35.46
N HIS A 264 24.17 -3.98 -36.59
CA HIS A 264 23.05 -4.28 -37.47
C HIS A 264 23.43 -5.21 -38.65
N THR A 265 24.69 -5.67 -38.73
CA THR A 265 25.19 -6.44 -39.88
C THR A 265 24.83 -7.93 -39.79
N THR A 266 24.61 -8.59 -40.93
CA THR A 266 24.33 -10.04 -40.93
C THR A 266 25.56 -10.82 -40.49
N ILE A 267 25.41 -11.69 -39.50
CA ILE A 267 26.50 -12.46 -38.90
C ILE A 267 26.86 -13.64 -39.82
N GLY A 268 27.94 -13.50 -40.59
CA GLY A 268 28.44 -14.56 -41.48
C GLY A 268 27.53 -14.82 -42.69
N GLU A 269 27.75 -15.97 -43.35
CA GLU A 269 27.06 -16.35 -44.59
C GLU A 269 25.90 -17.35 -44.37
N GLN A 270 25.54 -17.63 -43.11
CA GLN A 270 24.52 -18.64 -42.80
C GLN A 270 23.09 -18.09 -42.95
N VAL A 271 22.21 -18.92 -43.52
CA VAL A 271 20.79 -18.58 -43.72
C VAL A 271 20.00 -18.90 -42.45
N GLY A 272 19.34 -17.89 -41.87
CA GLY A 272 18.40 -18.06 -40.75
C GLY A 272 18.12 -16.76 -39.99
N THR A 273 17.09 -16.76 -39.13
CA THR A 273 16.79 -15.61 -38.25
C THR A 273 17.90 -15.36 -37.22
N ALA A 274 18.62 -16.41 -36.82
CA ALA A 274 19.75 -16.34 -35.88
C ALA A 274 20.88 -15.42 -36.36
N TRP A 275 21.01 -15.23 -37.68
CA TRP A 275 22.14 -14.54 -38.31
C TRP A 275 21.76 -13.17 -38.90
N LYS A 276 20.47 -12.85 -38.94
CA LYS A 276 19.94 -11.56 -39.45
C LYS A 276 19.51 -10.67 -38.29
N TYR A 277 20.00 -9.44 -38.24
CA TYR A 277 19.50 -8.42 -37.32
C TYR A 277 18.04 -8.07 -37.65
N LEU A 278 17.21 -7.94 -36.62
CA LEU A 278 15.83 -7.46 -36.73
C LEU A 278 15.57 -6.37 -35.70
N THR A 279 14.81 -5.36 -36.12
CA THR A 279 14.49 -4.19 -35.31
C THR A 279 13.47 -4.51 -34.21
N SER A 280 13.43 -3.70 -33.16
CA SER A 280 12.47 -3.85 -32.04
C SER A 280 11.01 -3.94 -32.54
N ASN A 281 10.67 -3.18 -33.58
CA ASN A 281 9.32 -3.16 -34.17
C ASN A 281 9.00 -4.42 -34.97
N GLU A 282 9.96 -5.00 -35.70
CA GLU A 282 9.76 -6.27 -36.43
C GLU A 282 9.58 -7.46 -35.48
N LEU A 283 10.23 -7.41 -34.30
CA LEU A 283 10.12 -8.44 -33.28
C LEU A 283 8.93 -8.24 -32.31
N ASN A 284 8.28 -7.07 -32.36
CA ASN A 284 7.40 -6.54 -31.29
C ASN A 284 8.04 -6.52 -29.89
N GLY A 285 9.37 -6.61 -29.81
CA GLY A 285 10.12 -6.71 -28.56
C GLY A 285 10.20 -5.35 -27.87
N SER A 286 10.03 -5.34 -26.55
CA SER A 286 10.28 -4.16 -25.72
C SER A 286 11.68 -4.15 -25.11
N SER A 287 12.20 -2.96 -24.84
CA SER A 287 13.45 -2.79 -24.10
C SER A 287 13.40 -3.45 -22.72
N HIS A 288 14.56 -3.87 -22.22
CA HIS A 288 14.74 -4.56 -20.94
C HIS A 288 15.81 -3.86 -20.10
N TRP A 289 15.53 -3.64 -18.82
CA TRP A 289 16.49 -3.04 -17.89
C TRP A 289 17.31 -4.14 -17.21
N GLY A 290 18.57 -4.26 -17.62
CA GLY A 290 19.56 -5.15 -17.02
C GLY A 290 20.33 -4.48 -15.87
N HIS A 291 21.33 -5.20 -15.35
CA HIS A 291 22.21 -4.72 -14.29
C HIS A 291 23.24 -3.69 -14.79
N MET A 292 23.77 -3.84 -16.01
CA MET A 292 24.76 -2.88 -16.55
C MET A 292 24.15 -1.79 -17.41
N ALA A 293 23.13 -2.13 -18.21
CA ALA A 293 22.53 -1.23 -19.20
C ALA A 293 21.05 -1.55 -19.44
N THR A 294 20.34 -0.62 -20.06
CA THR A 294 19.01 -0.86 -20.64
C THR A 294 19.20 -1.30 -22.07
N TYR A 295 18.81 -2.53 -22.38
CA TYR A 295 18.96 -3.17 -23.68
C TYR A 295 17.71 -3.00 -24.55
N SER A 296 17.86 -2.82 -25.85
CA SER A 296 16.75 -2.72 -26.80
C SER A 296 15.97 -4.05 -26.94
N GLY A 297 14.77 -3.99 -27.50
CA GLY A 297 13.99 -5.18 -27.87
C GLY A 297 14.42 -5.81 -29.21
N ALA A 298 15.43 -5.24 -29.87
CA ALA A 298 15.94 -5.67 -31.16
C ALA A 298 16.93 -6.85 -31.05
N GLY A 299 17.56 -7.22 -32.17
CA GLY A 299 18.73 -8.09 -32.21
C GLY A 299 18.58 -9.33 -33.09
N TYR A 300 19.42 -10.32 -32.81
CA TYR A 300 19.45 -11.61 -33.49
C TYR A 300 18.65 -12.61 -32.66
N TYR A 301 17.78 -13.41 -33.27
CA TYR A 301 16.98 -14.38 -32.50
C TYR A 301 16.80 -15.73 -33.21
N VAL A 302 16.64 -16.75 -32.39
CA VAL A 302 16.35 -18.12 -32.82
C VAL A 302 15.30 -18.73 -31.91
N ASP A 303 14.25 -19.24 -32.53
CA ASP A 303 13.20 -19.99 -31.84
C ASP A 303 13.61 -21.47 -31.77
N LEU A 304 13.47 -22.08 -30.60
CA LEU A 304 13.72 -23.49 -30.39
C LEU A 304 12.56 -24.35 -30.94
N SER A 305 12.73 -25.67 -30.91
CA SER A 305 11.71 -26.63 -31.34
C SER A 305 10.84 -27.09 -30.16
N HIS A 306 9.74 -27.79 -30.43
CA HIS A 306 9.00 -28.55 -29.41
C HIS A 306 9.72 -29.83 -28.95
N SER A 307 10.69 -30.32 -29.73
CA SER A 307 11.48 -31.52 -29.40
C SER A 307 12.85 -31.19 -28.83
N SER A 308 13.18 -31.79 -27.68
CA SER A 308 14.50 -31.71 -27.03
C SER A 308 15.65 -31.96 -27.99
N LYS A 309 15.56 -33.01 -28.82
CA LYS A 309 16.60 -33.39 -29.78
C LYS A 309 16.86 -32.29 -30.82
N ASN A 310 15.80 -31.76 -31.43
CA ASN A 310 15.93 -30.71 -32.45
C ASN A 310 16.48 -29.41 -31.82
N SER A 311 16.02 -29.06 -30.61
CA SER A 311 16.55 -27.91 -29.86
C SER A 311 18.03 -28.10 -29.48
N MET A 312 18.46 -29.31 -29.14
CA MET A 312 19.87 -29.64 -28.91
C MET A 312 20.72 -29.51 -30.19
N GLU A 313 20.18 -29.94 -31.35
CA GLU A 313 20.84 -29.75 -32.65
C GLU A 313 20.99 -28.26 -33.01
N ILE A 314 19.98 -27.43 -32.74
CA ILE A 314 20.05 -25.96 -32.87
C ILE A 314 21.16 -25.38 -31.97
N LEU A 315 21.18 -25.72 -30.68
CA LEU A 315 22.22 -25.26 -29.74
C LEU A 315 23.63 -25.74 -30.13
N ASN A 316 23.76 -26.94 -30.70
CA ASN A 316 25.03 -27.44 -31.25
C ASN A 316 25.48 -26.65 -32.48
N ASN A 317 24.56 -26.26 -33.36
CA ASN A 317 24.87 -25.43 -34.53
C ASN A 317 25.31 -24.01 -34.12
N LEU A 318 24.63 -23.39 -33.16
CA LEU A 318 24.98 -22.04 -32.67
C LEU A 318 26.35 -22.00 -31.98
N GLU A 319 26.69 -23.02 -31.18
CA GLU A 319 28.01 -23.12 -30.53
C GLU A 319 29.12 -23.38 -31.56
N SER A 320 28.95 -24.36 -32.46
CA SER A 320 29.95 -24.69 -33.49
C SER A 320 30.19 -23.54 -34.47
N SER A 321 29.14 -22.78 -34.79
CA SER A 321 29.20 -21.59 -35.64
C SER A 321 29.63 -20.32 -34.89
N LYS A 322 29.98 -20.42 -33.59
CA LYS A 322 30.44 -19.29 -32.73
C LYS A 322 29.50 -18.09 -32.74
N TRP A 323 28.21 -18.35 -32.58
CA TRP A 323 27.16 -17.30 -32.53
C TRP A 323 27.43 -16.26 -31.44
N LEU A 324 27.96 -16.71 -30.28
CA LEU A 324 28.45 -15.84 -29.21
C LEU A 324 29.94 -15.52 -29.40
N ASP A 325 30.24 -14.22 -29.37
CA ASP A 325 31.59 -13.67 -29.58
C ASP A 325 31.92 -12.51 -28.62
N ARG A 326 33.11 -11.90 -28.78
CA ARG A 326 33.59 -10.77 -27.96
C ARG A 326 32.74 -9.49 -28.08
N GLY A 327 31.99 -9.33 -29.17
CA GLY A 327 31.09 -8.20 -29.42
C GLY A 327 29.71 -8.37 -28.78
N THR A 328 29.39 -9.57 -28.30
CA THR A 328 28.14 -9.87 -27.59
C THR A 328 28.06 -9.10 -26.28
N ARG A 329 26.88 -8.53 -25.97
CA ARG A 329 26.66 -7.80 -24.71
C ARG A 329 25.56 -8.37 -23.83
N VAL A 330 24.54 -8.99 -24.41
CA VAL A 330 23.55 -9.75 -23.64
C VAL A 330 22.96 -10.86 -24.48
N VAL A 331 22.66 -11.98 -23.83
CA VAL A 331 21.85 -13.08 -24.37
C VAL A 331 20.65 -13.27 -23.46
N PHE A 332 19.45 -13.23 -24.05
CA PHE A 332 18.17 -13.53 -23.42
C PHE A 332 17.71 -14.92 -23.81
N PHE A 333 17.09 -15.61 -22.86
CA PHE A 333 16.40 -16.88 -23.04
C PHE A 333 15.00 -16.76 -22.43
N ASP A 334 14.01 -16.63 -23.30
CA ASP A 334 12.63 -16.29 -22.93
C ASP A 334 11.68 -17.45 -23.24
N PHE A 335 10.83 -17.81 -22.27
CA PHE A 335 9.76 -18.78 -22.47
C PHE A 335 8.60 -18.55 -21.50
N SER A 336 7.42 -19.06 -21.87
CA SER A 336 6.19 -18.90 -21.11
C SER A 336 5.56 -20.26 -20.81
N THR A 337 5.01 -20.43 -19.61
CA THR A 337 4.30 -21.65 -19.20
C THR A 337 2.96 -21.33 -18.55
N TYR A 338 2.02 -22.26 -18.62
CA TYR A 338 0.70 -22.13 -18.05
C TYR A 338 0.36 -23.34 -17.17
N ASN A 339 -0.02 -23.07 -15.92
CA ASN A 339 -0.53 -24.10 -15.01
C ASN A 339 -2.06 -24.08 -15.05
N ALA A 340 -2.66 -25.17 -15.53
CA ALA A 340 -4.11 -25.31 -15.64
C ALA A 340 -4.82 -25.53 -14.30
N ASN A 341 -4.14 -26.08 -13.29
CA ASN A 341 -4.73 -26.40 -11.98
C ASN A 341 -5.04 -25.13 -11.16
N VAL A 342 -4.20 -24.10 -11.29
CA VAL A 342 -4.37 -22.81 -10.57
C VAL A 342 -4.67 -21.62 -11.49
N ASN A 343 -4.74 -21.82 -12.81
CA ASN A 343 -4.94 -20.76 -13.81
C ASN A 343 -3.91 -19.61 -13.65
N LEU A 344 -2.63 -19.97 -13.62
CA LEU A 344 -1.51 -19.02 -13.54
C LEU A 344 -0.54 -19.21 -14.71
N PHE A 345 -0.12 -18.10 -15.29
CA PHE A 345 0.96 -18.04 -16.27
C PHE A 345 2.26 -17.74 -15.53
N CYS A 346 3.35 -18.39 -15.91
CA CYS A 346 4.70 -18.08 -15.48
C CYS A 346 5.52 -17.74 -16.72
N ILE A 347 5.98 -16.49 -16.81
CA ILE A 347 6.87 -16.02 -17.87
C ILE A 347 8.26 -15.97 -17.27
N MET A 348 9.23 -16.63 -17.90
CA MET A 348 10.62 -16.62 -17.49
C MET A 348 11.50 -15.97 -18.56
N ARG A 349 12.33 -15.04 -18.10
CA ARG A 349 13.46 -14.47 -18.84
C ARG A 349 14.73 -14.79 -18.06
N LEU A 350 15.53 -15.73 -18.57
CA LEU A 350 16.91 -15.93 -18.11
C LEU A 350 17.80 -15.08 -19.01
N PHE A 351 18.77 -14.37 -18.46
CA PHE A 351 19.67 -13.55 -19.28
C PHE A 351 21.09 -13.52 -18.72
N VAL A 352 22.06 -13.40 -19.62
CA VAL A 352 23.47 -13.30 -19.29
C VAL A 352 24.04 -12.07 -19.96
N GLU A 353 24.49 -11.12 -19.16
CA GLU A 353 25.19 -9.93 -19.61
C GLU A 353 26.69 -10.22 -19.73
N PHE A 354 27.31 -9.72 -20.79
CA PHE A 354 28.73 -9.87 -21.07
C PHE A 354 29.38 -8.48 -21.01
N PRO A 355 29.99 -8.11 -19.88
CA PRO A 355 30.65 -6.81 -19.72
C PRO A 355 31.70 -6.56 -20.80
N ALA A 356 31.95 -5.29 -21.15
CA ALA A 356 33.06 -4.93 -22.04
C ALA A 356 34.45 -5.26 -21.43
N THR A 357 34.52 -5.44 -20.11
CA THR A 357 35.70 -5.97 -19.39
C THR A 357 35.90 -7.48 -19.55
N GLY A 358 34.97 -8.19 -20.18
CA GLY A 358 34.90 -9.65 -20.22
C GLY A 358 34.19 -10.25 -19.00
N GLY A 359 34.18 -11.59 -18.94
CA GLY A 359 33.37 -12.36 -18.00
C GLY A 359 31.91 -12.44 -18.42
N ALA A 360 31.08 -13.01 -17.54
CA ALA A 360 29.64 -13.13 -17.69
C ALA A 360 28.93 -12.79 -16.36
N LEU A 361 27.76 -12.17 -16.44
CA LEU A 361 26.91 -11.82 -15.31
C LEU A 361 25.50 -12.39 -15.55
N PRO A 362 25.17 -13.55 -14.97
CA PRO A 362 23.86 -14.15 -15.11
C PRO A 362 22.83 -13.48 -14.20
N ALA A 363 21.64 -13.28 -14.73
CA ALA A 363 20.48 -12.76 -14.01
C ALA A 363 19.19 -13.38 -14.57
N PHE A 364 18.10 -13.28 -13.81
CA PHE A 364 16.84 -13.90 -14.17
C PHE A 364 15.65 -13.08 -13.70
N GLN A 365 14.55 -13.23 -14.40
CA GLN A 365 13.28 -12.57 -14.10
C GLN A 365 12.15 -13.57 -14.29
N VAL A 366 11.27 -13.66 -13.31
CA VAL A 366 10.12 -14.58 -13.30
C VAL A 366 8.88 -13.78 -12.97
N TYR A 367 7.89 -13.83 -13.85
CA TYR A 367 6.60 -13.17 -13.67
C TYR A 367 5.49 -14.21 -13.57
N THR A 368 4.83 -14.27 -12.41
CA THR A 368 3.73 -15.20 -12.16
C THR A 368 2.42 -14.42 -12.09
N VAL A 369 1.56 -14.58 -13.10
CA VAL A 369 0.43 -13.68 -13.36
C VAL A 369 -0.85 -14.44 -13.77
N LYS A 370 -2.00 -14.02 -13.23
CA LYS A 370 -3.33 -14.48 -13.64
C LYS A 370 -3.83 -13.63 -14.81
N LEU A 371 -3.59 -14.07 -16.04
CA LEU A 371 -4.04 -13.35 -17.25
C LEU A 371 -5.52 -13.60 -17.56
N LEU A 372 -6.02 -14.83 -17.32
CA LEU A 372 -7.42 -15.19 -17.52
C LEU A 372 -8.22 -14.91 -16.24
N ARG A 373 -9.03 -13.85 -16.25
CA ARG A 373 -9.85 -13.45 -15.09
C ARG A 373 -11.10 -14.30 -14.91
N TYR A 374 -12.04 -14.23 -15.85
CA TYR A 374 -13.44 -14.62 -15.64
C TYR A 374 -13.70 -16.11 -15.95
N VAL A 375 -13.15 -17.01 -15.12
CA VAL A 375 -13.24 -18.48 -15.31
C VAL A 375 -14.19 -19.13 -14.30
N THR A 376 -14.03 -18.82 -13.01
CA THR A 376 -14.80 -19.44 -11.92
C THR A 376 -15.99 -18.58 -11.49
N LEU A 377 -16.95 -19.16 -10.78
CA LEU A 377 -18.08 -18.41 -10.18
C LEU A 377 -17.61 -17.30 -9.22
N PHE A 378 -16.47 -17.49 -8.56
CA PHE A 378 -15.87 -16.47 -7.68
C PHE A 378 -15.31 -15.28 -8.49
N ASP A 379 -14.80 -15.52 -9.70
CA ASP A 379 -14.32 -14.44 -10.58
C ASP A 379 -15.49 -13.56 -11.09
N TYR A 380 -16.71 -14.10 -11.20
CA TYR A 380 -17.91 -13.30 -11.50
C TYR A 380 -18.39 -12.47 -10.30
N PHE A 381 -18.21 -12.96 -9.07
CA PHE A 381 -18.39 -12.12 -7.87
C PHE A 381 -17.37 -10.98 -7.85
N LEU A 382 -16.10 -11.26 -8.18
CA LEU A 382 -15.05 -10.25 -8.29
C LEU A 382 -15.37 -9.19 -9.36
N MET A 383 -15.97 -9.59 -10.49
CA MET A 383 -16.47 -8.65 -11.51
C MET A 383 -17.53 -7.68 -10.94
N GLY A 384 -18.37 -8.15 -10.01
CA GLY A 384 -19.31 -7.29 -9.29
C GLY A 384 -18.62 -6.24 -8.43
N CYS A 385 -17.58 -6.62 -7.68
CA CYS A 385 -16.71 -5.69 -6.95
C CYS A 385 -15.95 -4.73 -7.90
N GLU A 386 -15.49 -5.18 -9.07
CA GLU A 386 -14.83 -4.30 -10.05
C GLU A 386 -15.77 -3.19 -10.55
N VAL A 387 -17.05 -3.49 -10.78
CA VAL A 387 -18.07 -2.49 -11.15
C VAL A 387 -18.36 -1.55 -9.98
N LEU A 388 -18.47 -2.07 -8.76
CA LEU A 388 -18.69 -1.30 -7.54
C LEU A 388 -17.54 -0.31 -7.27
N PHE A 389 -16.30 -0.76 -7.41
CA PHE A 389 -15.10 0.08 -7.35
C PHE A 389 -15.13 1.20 -8.39
N CYS A 390 -15.50 0.90 -9.64
CA CYS A 390 -15.63 1.93 -10.68
C CYS A 390 -16.67 3.00 -10.32
N LEU A 391 -17.78 2.62 -9.64
CA LEU A 391 -18.76 3.58 -9.12
C LEU A 391 -18.19 4.44 -7.99
N PHE A 392 -17.38 3.89 -7.07
CA PHE A 392 -16.69 4.68 -6.05
C PHE A 392 -15.66 5.64 -6.62
N ILE A 393 -14.86 5.22 -7.61
CA ILE A 393 -13.90 6.11 -8.26
C ILE A 393 -14.61 7.22 -9.03
N PHE A 394 -15.75 6.93 -9.69
CA PHE A 394 -16.58 7.97 -10.30
C PHE A 394 -17.15 8.95 -9.26
N TYR A 395 -17.61 8.43 -8.11
CA TYR A 395 -18.04 9.24 -6.97
C TYR A 395 -16.92 10.17 -6.50
N TYR A 396 -15.77 9.66 -6.06
CA TYR A 396 -14.68 10.52 -5.58
C TYR A 396 -14.14 11.47 -6.66
N THR A 397 -14.08 11.06 -7.94
CA THR A 397 -13.62 11.94 -9.04
C THR A 397 -14.45 13.21 -9.14
N VAL A 398 -15.78 13.12 -9.02
CA VAL A 398 -16.65 14.30 -9.11
C VAL A 398 -16.61 15.12 -7.80
N GLU A 399 -16.40 14.49 -6.65
CA GLU A 399 -16.19 15.15 -5.35
C GLU A 399 -14.95 16.05 -5.41
N GLU A 400 -13.79 15.48 -5.78
CA GLU A 400 -12.52 16.19 -6.00
C GLU A 400 -12.66 17.35 -6.98
N ILE A 401 -13.38 17.16 -8.10
CA ILE A 401 -13.60 18.22 -9.11
C ILE A 401 -14.43 19.38 -8.54
N LEU A 402 -15.41 19.12 -7.67
CA LEU A 402 -16.21 20.16 -7.02
C LEU A 402 -15.36 20.96 -6.01
N GLU A 403 -14.55 20.27 -5.20
CA GLU A 403 -13.67 20.91 -4.21
C GLU A 403 -12.55 21.73 -4.87
N LEU A 404 -11.90 21.19 -5.91
CA LEU A 404 -10.91 21.89 -6.73
C LEU A 404 -11.49 23.15 -7.38
N ARG A 405 -12.75 23.11 -7.84
CA ARG A 405 -13.41 24.28 -8.43
C ARG A 405 -13.72 25.37 -7.40
N LYS A 406 -14.07 25.00 -6.17
CA LYS A 406 -14.35 25.95 -5.08
C LYS A 406 -13.07 26.57 -4.52
N HIS A 407 -12.08 25.75 -4.16
CA HIS A 407 -10.87 26.16 -3.43
C HIS A 407 -9.66 26.49 -4.31
N LYS A 408 -9.67 26.10 -5.59
CA LYS A 408 -8.60 26.37 -6.57
C LYS A 408 -7.22 25.99 -6.01
N PHE A 409 -6.29 26.94 -5.96
CA PHE A 409 -4.92 26.71 -5.47
C PHE A 409 -4.79 26.48 -3.96
N ASN A 410 -5.78 26.87 -3.15
CA ASN A 410 -5.74 26.59 -1.71
C ASN A 410 -5.97 25.09 -1.43
N TYR A 411 -6.61 24.36 -2.35
CA TYR A 411 -6.84 22.92 -2.21
C TYR A 411 -5.54 22.12 -2.06
N PHE A 412 -4.53 22.44 -2.89
CA PHE A 412 -3.22 21.77 -2.93
C PHE A 412 -2.32 22.03 -1.71
N LYS A 413 -2.73 22.86 -0.74
CA LYS A 413 -1.98 23.04 0.51
C LYS A 413 -2.32 21.97 1.56
N GLY A 414 -3.43 21.24 1.41
CA GLY A 414 -3.82 20.18 2.33
C GLY A 414 -3.11 18.87 2.03
N PHE A 415 -2.38 18.31 3.00
CA PHE A 415 -1.74 16.99 2.87
C PHE A 415 -2.75 15.90 2.48
N TRP A 416 -3.90 15.86 3.15
CA TRP A 416 -4.97 14.90 2.86
C TRP A 416 -5.52 15.04 1.44
N ASN A 417 -5.71 16.28 0.98
CA ASN A 417 -6.22 16.60 -0.35
C ASN A 417 -5.25 16.14 -1.46
N ILE A 418 -3.94 16.23 -1.24
CA ILE A 418 -2.94 15.68 -2.17
C ILE A 418 -3.05 14.16 -2.23
N LEU A 419 -3.22 13.49 -1.08
CA LEU A 419 -3.40 12.05 -0.99
C LEU A 419 -4.70 11.62 -1.70
N ASP A 420 -5.78 12.37 -1.52
CA ASP A 420 -7.07 12.16 -2.17
C ASP A 420 -6.94 12.19 -3.72
N ILE A 421 -6.25 13.20 -4.27
CA ILE A 421 -5.90 13.27 -5.69
C ILE A 421 -5.06 12.06 -6.14
N ILE A 422 -4.05 11.65 -5.36
CA ILE A 422 -3.18 10.51 -5.71
C ILE A 422 -4.02 9.22 -5.82
N VAL A 423 -4.89 8.94 -4.85
CA VAL A 423 -5.73 7.74 -4.86
C VAL A 423 -6.68 7.73 -6.06
N VAL A 424 -7.33 8.85 -6.38
CA VAL A 424 -8.20 8.95 -7.55
C VAL A 424 -7.41 8.77 -8.86
N LEU A 425 -6.26 9.45 -9.00
CA LEU A 425 -5.42 9.38 -10.20
C LEU A 425 -4.89 7.95 -10.46
N LEU A 426 -4.31 7.30 -9.45
CA LEU A 426 -3.80 5.93 -9.58
C LEU A 426 -4.93 4.94 -9.90
N SER A 427 -6.12 5.15 -9.33
CA SER A 427 -7.29 4.31 -9.59
C SER A 427 -7.82 4.45 -11.02
N LEU A 428 -7.85 5.68 -11.58
CA LEU A 428 -8.24 5.91 -12.97
C LEU A 428 -7.25 5.24 -13.95
N VAL A 429 -5.94 5.34 -13.70
CA VAL A 429 -4.93 4.65 -14.51
C VAL A 429 -5.07 3.12 -14.39
N ALA A 430 -5.38 2.59 -13.19
CA ALA A 430 -5.64 1.17 -12.98
C ALA A 430 -6.81 0.65 -13.82
N ILE A 431 -7.93 1.39 -13.86
CA ILE A 431 -9.12 1.02 -14.64
C ILE A 431 -8.80 0.97 -16.15
N ILE A 432 -8.15 2.02 -16.68
CA ILE A 432 -7.74 2.08 -18.10
C ILE A 432 -6.83 0.92 -18.46
N PHE A 433 -5.83 0.63 -17.61
CA PHE A 433 -4.90 -0.48 -17.84
C PHE A 433 -5.60 -1.85 -17.79
N ASN A 434 -6.50 -2.08 -16.84
CA ASN A 434 -7.24 -3.34 -16.73
C ASN A 434 -8.04 -3.65 -18.02
N LEU A 435 -8.68 -2.65 -18.60
CA LEU A 435 -9.41 -2.76 -19.88
C LEU A 435 -8.45 -3.08 -21.04
N TYR A 436 -7.39 -2.28 -21.21
CA TYR A 436 -6.38 -2.48 -22.27
C TYR A 436 -5.74 -3.88 -22.21
N ARG A 437 -5.36 -4.32 -21.01
CA ARG A 437 -4.78 -5.64 -20.76
C ARG A 437 -5.73 -6.75 -21.18
N THR A 438 -7.02 -6.66 -20.80
CA THR A 438 -8.00 -7.72 -21.06
C THR A 438 -8.19 -7.96 -22.56
N VAL A 439 -8.27 -6.88 -23.34
CA VAL A 439 -8.32 -6.95 -24.82
C VAL A 439 -7.00 -7.49 -25.41
N SER A 440 -5.86 -7.09 -24.85
CA SER A 440 -4.53 -7.51 -25.35
C SER A 440 -4.26 -9.01 -25.10
N VAL A 441 -4.65 -9.54 -23.93
CA VAL A 441 -4.55 -10.97 -23.58
C VAL A 441 -5.31 -11.83 -24.59
N ASP A 442 -6.57 -11.49 -24.86
CA ASP A 442 -7.45 -12.26 -25.73
C ASP A 442 -6.93 -12.32 -27.17
N ASN A 443 -6.53 -11.18 -27.73
CA ASN A 443 -5.92 -11.12 -29.07
C ASN A 443 -4.66 -11.99 -29.18
N LEU A 444 -3.76 -11.94 -28.18
CA LEU A 444 -2.53 -12.73 -28.18
C LEU A 444 -2.83 -14.23 -28.04
N LEU A 445 -3.71 -14.61 -27.11
CA LEU A 445 -4.10 -16.01 -26.91
C LEU A 445 -4.78 -16.62 -28.15
N GLN A 446 -5.65 -15.86 -28.82
CA GLN A 446 -6.27 -16.26 -30.08
C GLN A 446 -5.27 -16.45 -31.23
N SER A 447 -4.11 -15.79 -31.20
CA SER A 447 -3.05 -16.03 -32.19
C SER A 447 -2.29 -17.34 -31.91
N LEU A 448 -1.96 -17.61 -30.63
CA LEU A 448 -1.25 -18.82 -30.21
C LEU A 448 -2.10 -20.09 -30.36
N LEU A 449 -3.43 -19.98 -30.21
CA LEU A 449 -4.36 -21.09 -30.46
C LEU A 449 -4.49 -21.44 -31.96
N LYS A 450 -4.07 -20.56 -32.88
CA LYS A 450 -4.03 -20.83 -34.32
C LYS A 450 -2.71 -21.50 -34.72
N ASP A 451 -1.59 -20.96 -34.25
CA ASP A 451 -0.24 -21.42 -34.60
C ASP A 451 0.57 -21.81 -33.35
N PRO A 452 0.53 -23.09 -32.89
CA PRO A 452 1.22 -23.54 -31.68
C PRO A 452 2.76 -23.62 -31.83
N ASN A 453 3.29 -23.39 -33.03
CA ASN A 453 4.74 -23.33 -33.30
C ASN A 453 5.31 -21.91 -33.15
N LEU A 454 4.48 -20.90 -32.87
CA LEU A 454 4.91 -19.52 -32.68
C LEU A 454 5.51 -19.32 -31.27
N TYR A 455 6.53 -18.46 -31.16
CA TYR A 455 6.95 -17.92 -29.86
C TYR A 455 5.84 -17.06 -29.23
N ALA A 456 5.62 -17.23 -27.94
CA ALA A 456 4.60 -16.51 -27.18
C ALA A 456 5.22 -15.34 -26.39
N ASP A 457 5.19 -14.12 -26.96
CA ASP A 457 5.64 -12.91 -26.25
C ASP A 457 4.60 -12.43 -25.23
N PHE A 458 4.64 -13.03 -24.05
CA PHE A 458 3.94 -12.53 -22.88
C PHE A 458 4.77 -11.55 -22.03
N GLN A 459 6.02 -11.25 -22.40
CA GLN A 459 6.94 -10.50 -21.53
C GLN A 459 6.51 -9.04 -21.37
N PHE A 460 6.17 -8.36 -22.47
CA PHE A 460 5.69 -6.97 -22.41
C PHE A 460 4.45 -6.85 -21.52
N LEU A 461 3.51 -7.77 -21.70
CA LEU A 461 2.28 -7.85 -20.92
C LEU A 461 2.53 -8.15 -19.44
N ALA A 462 3.45 -9.07 -19.14
CA ALA A 462 3.84 -9.44 -17.79
C ALA A 462 4.57 -8.31 -17.05
N PHE A 463 5.50 -7.60 -17.72
CA PHE A 463 6.15 -6.40 -17.19
C PHE A 463 5.11 -5.35 -16.77
N TRP A 464 4.18 -5.01 -17.67
CA TRP A 464 3.13 -4.03 -17.37
C TRP A 464 2.15 -4.53 -16.29
N GLN A 465 1.88 -5.84 -16.23
CA GLN A 465 1.10 -6.42 -15.13
C GLN A 465 1.80 -6.24 -13.77
N THR A 466 3.13 -6.40 -13.71
CA THR A 466 3.90 -6.12 -12.49
C THR A 466 3.86 -4.63 -12.14
N GLN A 467 3.97 -3.71 -13.11
CA GLN A 467 3.83 -2.28 -12.83
C GLN A 467 2.42 -1.92 -12.35
N TYR A 468 1.37 -2.53 -12.92
CA TYR A 468 0.00 -2.40 -12.41
C TYR A 468 -0.11 -2.90 -10.97
N ASN A 469 0.46 -4.07 -10.64
CA ASN A 469 0.44 -4.59 -9.26
C ASN A 469 1.15 -3.63 -8.28
N ASN A 470 2.31 -3.09 -8.67
CA ASN A 470 3.05 -2.09 -7.88
C ASN A 470 2.21 -0.82 -7.66
N MET A 471 1.58 -0.31 -8.72
CA MET A 471 0.72 0.87 -8.67
C MET A 471 -0.51 0.66 -7.78
N VAL A 472 -1.15 -0.51 -7.88
CA VAL A 472 -2.27 -0.90 -7.03
C VAL A 472 -1.83 -1.05 -5.57
N ALA A 473 -0.67 -1.62 -5.29
CA ALA A 473 -0.14 -1.72 -3.93
C ALA A 473 0.10 -0.33 -3.29
N VAL A 474 0.67 0.62 -4.04
CA VAL A 474 0.83 2.02 -3.59
C VAL A 474 -0.52 2.70 -3.38
N ASN A 475 -1.51 2.42 -4.23
CA ASN A 475 -2.88 2.94 -4.08
C ASN A 475 -3.55 2.41 -2.81
N VAL A 476 -3.46 1.11 -2.53
CA VAL A 476 -3.99 0.49 -1.29
C VAL A 476 -3.28 1.03 -0.06
N PHE A 477 -1.95 1.15 -0.08
CA PHE A 477 -1.20 1.76 1.02
C PHE A 477 -1.66 3.20 1.29
N SER A 478 -1.82 4.01 0.24
CA SER A 478 -2.34 5.38 0.35
C SER A 478 -3.75 5.41 0.94
N ALA A 479 -4.63 4.50 0.49
CA ALA A 479 -5.99 4.37 1.02
C ALA A 479 -6.01 3.98 2.52
N TRP A 480 -5.10 3.10 2.97
CA TRP A 480 -4.95 2.79 4.39
C TRP A 480 -4.41 3.99 5.19
N VAL A 481 -3.46 4.77 4.66
CA VAL A 481 -2.98 6.00 5.32
C VAL A 481 -4.11 7.05 5.43
N LYS A 482 -4.96 7.19 4.41
CA LYS A 482 -6.15 8.07 4.45
C LYS A 482 -7.15 7.70 5.55
N PHE A 483 -7.19 6.44 6.02
CA PHE A 483 -8.04 6.07 7.16
C PHE A 483 -7.74 6.93 8.40
N PHE A 484 -6.48 7.34 8.61
CA PHE A 484 -6.10 8.23 9.72
C PHE A 484 -6.78 9.62 9.68
N LYS A 485 -7.15 10.13 8.49
CA LYS A 485 -7.97 11.36 8.31
C LYS A 485 -9.31 11.28 9.05
N TYR A 486 -9.85 10.07 9.18
CA TYR A 486 -11.12 9.79 9.86
C TYR A 486 -10.95 9.16 11.25
N VAL A 487 -9.76 8.68 11.63
CA VAL A 487 -9.50 8.17 13.00
C VAL A 487 -9.17 9.31 13.98
N SER A 488 -8.92 10.53 13.49
CA SER A 488 -8.67 11.74 14.31
C SER A 488 -9.91 12.28 15.06
N PHE A 489 -10.87 11.42 15.41
CA PHE A 489 -11.96 11.74 16.36
C PHE A 489 -11.56 11.49 17.81
N ASN A 490 -10.41 10.85 18.06
CA ASN A 490 -9.85 10.66 19.39
C ASN A 490 -8.77 11.72 19.67
N LYS A 491 -8.89 12.47 20.78
CA LYS A 491 -7.93 13.47 21.27
C LYS A 491 -6.48 12.94 21.28
N THR A 492 -6.25 11.66 21.60
CA THR A 492 -4.90 11.05 21.56
C THR A 492 -4.35 10.83 20.15
N MET A 493 -5.21 10.57 19.16
CA MET A 493 -4.80 10.42 17.75
C MET A 493 -4.63 11.79 17.08
N THR A 494 -5.48 12.75 17.42
CA THR A 494 -5.30 14.16 17.03
C THR A 494 -3.97 14.70 17.54
N GLN A 495 -3.62 14.41 18.80
CA GLN A 495 -2.30 14.74 19.38
C GLN A 495 -1.14 14.22 18.53
N LEU A 496 -1.15 12.94 18.11
CA LEU A 496 -0.10 12.36 17.28
C LEU A 496 -0.02 12.99 15.88
N SER A 497 -1.16 13.33 15.29
CA SER A 497 -1.22 13.99 13.98
C SER A 497 -0.74 15.44 14.04
N SER A 498 -1.14 16.19 15.08
CA SER A 498 -0.76 17.60 15.24
C SER A 498 0.69 17.78 15.67
N THR A 499 1.27 16.86 16.45
CA THR A 499 2.71 16.88 16.74
C THR A 499 3.53 16.66 15.48
N LEU A 500 3.19 15.66 14.67
CA LEU A 500 3.85 15.40 13.40
C LEU A 500 3.72 16.59 12.43
N ALA A 501 2.53 17.20 12.33
CA ALA A 501 2.32 18.36 11.48
C ALA A 501 3.09 19.61 11.95
N ARG A 502 3.19 19.84 13.27
CA ARG A 502 3.95 20.96 13.85
C ARG A 502 5.45 20.77 13.69
N CYS A 503 5.97 19.58 13.98
CA CYS A 503 7.41 19.29 13.91
C CYS A 503 7.91 19.12 12.46
N ALA A 504 7.03 18.83 11.49
CA ALA A 504 7.40 18.60 10.10
C ALA A 504 8.27 19.71 9.50
N LYS A 505 8.07 20.99 9.88
CA LYS A 505 8.89 22.10 9.40
C LYS A 505 10.33 22.02 9.93
N ASP A 506 10.50 21.78 11.22
CA ASP A 506 11.80 21.74 11.89
C ASP A 506 12.55 20.46 11.56
N VAL A 507 11.82 19.34 11.48
CA VAL A 507 12.30 18.05 10.95
C VAL A 507 12.74 18.18 9.50
N CYS A 508 12.02 18.90 8.64
CA CYS A 508 12.42 19.13 7.25
C CYS A 508 13.70 19.97 7.16
N GLY A 509 13.82 21.03 7.99
CA GLY A 509 15.05 21.81 8.11
C GLY A 509 16.25 20.96 8.54
N PHE A 510 16.06 20.11 9.55
CA PHE A 510 17.09 19.17 10.00
C PHE A 510 17.43 18.09 8.94
N ALA A 511 16.43 17.58 8.21
CA ALA A 511 16.63 16.57 7.18
C ALA A 511 17.59 17.05 6.08
N VAL A 512 17.60 18.35 5.75
CA VAL A 512 18.59 18.93 4.83
C VAL A 512 20.02 18.77 5.38
N MET A 513 20.25 19.06 6.66
CA MET A 513 21.55 18.87 7.31
C MET A 513 21.96 17.41 7.36
N PHE A 514 21.02 16.51 7.68
CA PHE A 514 21.23 15.07 7.65
C PHE A 514 21.65 14.59 6.26
N PHE A 515 20.92 14.97 5.20
CA PHE A 515 21.22 14.51 3.84
C PHE A 515 22.56 15.03 3.30
N ILE A 516 22.99 16.24 3.69
CA ILE A 516 24.33 16.75 3.33
C ILE A 516 25.42 15.81 3.89
N ILE A 517 25.36 15.46 5.17
CA ILE A 517 26.33 14.56 5.81
C ILE A 517 26.22 13.15 5.22
N PHE A 518 25.00 12.64 5.07
CA PHE A 518 24.70 11.31 4.53
C PHE A 518 25.29 11.13 3.12
N PHE A 519 24.99 12.04 2.19
CA PHE A 519 25.54 11.97 0.82
C PHE A 519 27.06 12.19 0.76
N ALA A 520 27.62 13.02 1.65
CA ALA A 520 29.09 13.16 1.75
C ALA A 520 29.75 11.82 2.13
N TYR A 521 29.20 11.09 3.11
CA TYR A 521 29.65 9.73 3.43
C TYR A 521 29.33 8.74 2.28
N ALA A 522 28.22 8.90 1.54
CA ALA A 522 27.87 8.00 0.44
C ALA A 522 28.90 8.07 -0.69
N GLN A 523 29.29 9.30 -1.04
CA GLN A 523 30.36 9.58 -2.01
C GLN A 523 31.72 9.10 -1.49
N LEU A 524 32.05 9.32 -0.22
CA LEU A 524 33.27 8.83 0.40
C LEU A 524 33.37 7.29 0.34
N GLY A 525 32.28 6.60 0.70
CA GLY A 525 32.20 5.14 0.65
C GLY A 525 32.30 4.59 -0.78
N TYR A 526 31.63 5.24 -1.74
CA TYR A 526 31.73 4.90 -3.16
C TYR A 526 33.18 4.99 -3.67
N LEU A 527 33.89 6.08 -3.37
CA LEU A 527 35.26 6.32 -3.83
C LEU A 527 36.30 5.40 -3.16
N ILE A 528 36.10 5.00 -1.89
CA ILE A 528 37.06 4.15 -1.16
C ILE A 528 36.80 2.65 -1.42
N PHE A 529 35.54 2.21 -1.42
CA PHE A 529 35.18 0.79 -1.41
C PHE A 529 34.56 0.28 -2.71
N GLY A 530 34.11 1.15 -3.62
CA GLY A 530 33.30 0.78 -4.77
C GLY A 530 33.97 -0.15 -5.80
N THR A 531 35.30 -0.22 -5.82
CA THR A 531 36.05 -1.16 -6.68
C THR A 531 36.22 -2.56 -6.08
N GLN A 532 35.96 -2.74 -4.77
CA GLN A 532 36.25 -3.99 -4.06
C GLN A 532 35.03 -4.60 -3.35
N VAL A 533 34.04 -3.79 -2.94
CA VAL A 533 32.89 -4.24 -2.16
C VAL A 533 31.60 -4.06 -2.97
N LYS A 534 30.87 -5.15 -3.23
CA LYS A 534 29.62 -5.14 -4.02
C LYS A 534 28.58 -4.16 -3.46
N ASP A 535 28.48 -4.05 -2.14
CA ASP A 535 27.56 -3.13 -1.44
C ASP A 535 27.87 -1.64 -1.69
N PHE A 536 29.06 -1.31 -2.19
CA PHE A 536 29.47 0.04 -2.59
C PHE A 536 29.69 0.19 -4.12
N SER A 537 29.34 -0.82 -4.91
CA SER A 537 29.60 -0.88 -6.37
C SER A 537 28.96 0.23 -7.21
N THR A 538 27.85 0.80 -6.74
CA THR A 538 27.15 1.92 -7.39
C THR A 538 26.75 2.93 -6.32
N PHE A 539 26.65 4.21 -6.68
CA PHE A 539 26.26 5.26 -5.74
C PHE A 539 24.87 5.00 -5.11
N GLY A 540 23.93 4.42 -5.86
CA GLY A 540 22.64 3.97 -5.34
C GLY A 540 22.77 2.85 -4.30
N ASN A 541 23.61 1.84 -4.57
CA ASN A 541 23.89 0.78 -3.61
C ASN A 541 24.56 1.34 -2.34
N CYS A 542 25.47 2.32 -2.44
CA CYS A 542 26.07 2.99 -1.29
C CYS A 542 25.02 3.62 -0.36
N ILE A 543 24.01 4.29 -0.91
CA ILE A 543 22.89 4.89 -0.16
C ILE A 543 22.11 3.81 0.59
N PHE A 544 21.75 2.70 -0.06
CA PHE A 544 21.03 1.60 0.59
C PHE A 544 21.89 0.93 1.68
N THR A 545 23.17 0.70 1.42
CA THR A 545 24.13 0.14 2.38
C THR A 545 24.29 1.02 3.60
N GLN A 546 24.25 2.34 3.46
CA GLN A 546 24.26 3.27 4.59
C GLN A 546 23.01 3.21 5.46
N PHE A 547 21.83 3.06 4.87
CA PHE A 547 20.61 2.79 5.62
C PHE A 547 20.66 1.41 6.32
N ARG A 548 21.20 0.37 5.67
CA ARG A 548 21.42 -0.94 6.31
C ARG A 548 22.37 -0.86 7.51
N ILE A 549 23.45 -0.07 7.43
CA ILE A 549 24.34 0.19 8.57
C ILE A 549 23.60 0.86 9.74
N ILE A 550 22.70 1.83 9.48
CA ILE A 550 21.88 2.46 10.54
C ILE A 550 20.95 1.44 11.21
N LEU A 551 20.42 0.48 10.45
CA LEU A 551 19.58 -0.61 10.95
C LEU A 551 20.37 -1.75 11.63
N GLY A 552 21.72 -1.71 11.59
CA GLY A 552 22.59 -2.73 12.19
C GLY A 552 22.93 -3.93 11.28
N ASP A 553 22.55 -3.89 10.00
CA ASP A 553 22.85 -4.92 9.00
C ASP A 553 24.06 -4.48 8.15
N PHE A 554 25.25 -5.03 8.41
CA PHE A 554 26.47 -4.67 7.69
C PHE A 554 27.56 -5.77 7.73
N GLU A 555 28.23 -6.02 6.61
CA GLU A 555 29.40 -6.92 6.56
C GLU A 555 30.71 -6.13 6.78
N PHE A 556 31.03 -5.81 8.04
CA PHE A 556 32.26 -5.06 8.38
C PHE A 556 33.54 -5.74 7.85
N GLY A 557 33.57 -7.08 7.84
CA GLY A 557 34.71 -7.85 7.33
C GLY A 557 34.97 -7.67 5.83
N ALA A 558 34.00 -7.24 5.02
CA ALA A 558 34.25 -6.84 3.64
C ALA A 558 34.90 -5.45 3.56
N ILE A 559 34.44 -4.51 4.39
CA ILE A 559 34.94 -3.12 4.46
C ILE A 559 36.41 -3.09 4.96
N GLU A 560 36.73 -3.84 6.02
CA GLU A 560 38.10 -3.94 6.55
C GLU A 560 39.06 -4.59 5.55
N ARG A 561 38.64 -5.66 4.85
CA ARG A 561 39.44 -6.31 3.80
C ARG A 561 39.73 -5.38 2.63
N ALA A 562 38.77 -4.53 2.24
CA ALA A 562 38.94 -3.59 1.14
C ALA A 562 39.93 -2.47 1.47
N ASN A 563 39.88 -1.92 2.69
CA ASN A 563 40.91 -1.01 3.19
C ASN A 563 41.04 -1.10 4.72
N ARG A 564 42.14 -1.69 5.19
CA ARG A 564 42.41 -1.96 6.61
C ARG A 564 42.49 -0.70 7.49
N ILE A 565 42.79 0.47 6.92
CA ILE A 565 42.90 1.73 7.67
C ILE A 565 41.64 2.57 7.48
N MET A 566 41.26 2.85 6.23
CA MET A 566 40.11 3.70 5.95
C MET A 566 38.77 3.03 6.26
N GLY A 567 38.68 1.69 6.20
CA GLY A 567 37.49 0.92 6.54
C GLY A 567 37.00 1.15 7.98
N PRO A 568 37.82 0.85 9.00
CA PRO A 568 37.48 1.13 10.39
C PRO A 568 37.22 2.62 10.66
N ILE A 569 38.02 3.54 10.09
CA ILE A 569 37.83 4.99 10.28
C ILE A 569 36.50 5.46 9.70
N TYR A 570 36.17 5.07 8.46
CA TYR A 570 34.89 5.37 7.82
C TYR A 570 33.73 4.86 8.66
N PHE A 571 33.77 3.59 9.06
CA PHE A 571 32.69 2.96 9.81
C PHE A 571 32.48 3.61 11.19
N SER A 572 33.56 3.76 11.97
CA SER A 572 33.48 4.35 13.32
C SER A 572 33.02 5.81 13.29
N THR A 573 33.49 6.62 12.34
CA THR A 573 33.06 8.03 12.23
C THR A 573 31.62 8.14 11.72
N TYR A 574 31.21 7.33 10.74
CA TYR A 574 29.82 7.28 10.27
C TYR A 574 28.86 6.91 11.40
N VAL A 575 29.13 5.84 12.14
CA VAL A 575 28.30 5.46 13.30
C VAL A 575 28.30 6.57 14.35
N PHE A 576 29.44 7.19 14.65
CA PHE A 576 29.49 8.28 15.64
C PHE A 576 28.59 9.48 15.25
N PHE A 577 28.78 10.03 14.05
CA PHE A 577 28.02 11.22 13.63
C PHE A 577 26.56 10.88 13.30
N VAL A 578 26.29 9.82 12.53
CA VAL A 578 24.94 9.55 12.03
C VAL A 578 24.06 8.89 13.09
N PHE A 579 24.58 7.93 13.86
CA PHE A 579 23.80 7.26 14.90
C PHE A 579 23.74 8.06 16.20
N PHE A 580 24.88 8.42 16.80
CA PHE A 580 24.87 9.06 18.13
C PHE A 580 24.54 10.57 18.11
N VAL A 581 24.85 11.31 17.05
CA VAL A 581 24.50 12.74 16.97
C VAL A 581 23.18 12.95 16.24
N LEU A 582 23.07 12.53 14.97
CA LEU A 582 21.93 12.92 14.13
C LEU A 582 20.60 12.25 14.52
N LEU A 583 20.56 10.95 14.85
CA LEU A 583 19.31 10.32 15.32
C LEU A 583 18.83 10.88 16.66
N ASN A 584 19.75 11.13 17.60
CA ASN A 584 19.39 11.70 18.90
C ASN A 584 18.86 13.14 18.77
N MET A 585 19.40 13.93 17.84
CA MET A 585 18.87 15.26 17.52
C MET A 585 17.45 15.18 16.92
N PHE A 586 17.19 14.22 16.02
CA PHE A 586 15.85 13.98 15.49
C PHE A 586 14.84 13.62 16.58
N LEU A 587 15.21 12.73 17.50
CA LEU A 587 14.38 12.35 18.65
C LEU A 587 14.11 13.55 19.58
N ALA A 588 15.09 14.42 19.80
CA ALA A 588 14.92 15.63 20.61
C ALA A 588 13.89 16.60 20.03
N ILE A 589 13.94 16.88 18.71
CA ILE A 589 12.97 17.76 18.03
C ILE A 589 11.54 17.22 18.17
N ILE A 590 11.36 15.91 18.01
CA ILE A 590 10.05 15.26 18.16
C ILE A 590 9.58 15.28 19.63
N SER A 591 10.47 15.06 20.59
CA SER A 591 10.14 15.05 22.01
C SER A 591 9.69 16.42 22.54
N ASP A 592 10.38 17.48 22.12
CA ASP A 592 10.04 18.86 22.49
C ASP A 592 8.68 19.28 21.91
N THR A 593 8.49 19.11 20.60
CA THR A 593 7.22 19.41 19.92
C THR A 593 6.06 18.53 20.42
N TYR A 594 6.32 17.27 20.79
CA TYR A 594 5.33 16.41 21.45
C TYR A 594 4.90 16.95 22.82
N SER A 595 5.85 17.42 23.61
CA SER A 595 5.60 17.99 24.94
C SER A 595 4.80 19.29 24.85
N ALA A 596 5.14 20.16 23.90
CA ALA A 596 4.42 21.41 23.64
C ALA A 596 2.94 21.17 23.26
N VAL A 597 2.68 20.31 22.25
CA VAL A 597 1.29 20.01 21.84
C VAL A 597 0.51 19.28 22.92
N LYS A 598 1.17 18.47 23.77
CA LYS A 598 0.53 17.84 24.94
C LYS A 598 0.04 18.90 25.94
N ALA A 599 0.77 19.99 26.13
CA ALA A 599 0.34 21.10 26.97
C ALA A 599 -0.83 21.86 26.33
N ASP A 600 -0.72 22.25 25.05
CA ASP A 600 -1.79 22.96 24.32
C ASP A 600 -3.13 22.17 24.34
N LEU A 601 -3.07 20.84 24.21
CA LEU A 601 -4.26 19.96 24.27
C LEU A 601 -4.77 19.68 25.68
N ALA A 602 -4.00 19.99 26.72
CA ALA A 602 -4.47 19.95 28.10
C ALA A 602 -5.24 21.23 28.48
N GLU A 603 -4.96 22.35 27.82
CA GLU A 603 -5.67 23.62 28.00
C GLU A 603 -6.98 23.70 27.17
N GLN A 604 -7.08 22.96 26.05
CA GLN A 604 -8.33 22.83 25.32
C GLN A 604 -9.35 21.95 26.06
N GLU A 605 -10.52 22.52 26.35
CA GLU A 605 -11.71 21.77 26.80
C GLU A 605 -12.01 20.60 25.86
N ASP A 606 -12.59 19.53 26.40
CA ASP A 606 -12.84 18.29 25.66
C ASP A 606 -13.93 18.47 24.59
N GLU A 607 -13.54 18.88 23.39
CA GLU A 607 -14.38 18.94 22.18
C GLU A 607 -14.71 17.54 21.61
N PHE A 608 -15.11 16.62 22.50
CA PHE A 608 -15.56 15.26 22.20
C PHE A 608 -17.05 15.20 21.80
N ASP A 609 -17.55 16.25 21.13
CA ASP A 609 -18.95 16.38 20.69
C ASP A 609 -19.42 15.17 19.86
N ILE A 610 -18.56 14.59 19.03
CA ILE A 610 -18.89 13.42 18.20
C ILE A 610 -19.10 12.15 19.06
N ALA A 611 -18.35 11.97 20.15
CA ALA A 611 -18.54 10.84 21.05
C ALA A 611 -19.84 10.97 21.85
N HIS A 612 -20.18 12.19 22.29
CA HIS A 612 -21.47 12.49 22.90
C HIS A 612 -22.62 12.30 21.90
N TYR A 613 -22.47 12.75 20.65
CA TYR A 613 -23.43 12.55 19.56
C TYR A 613 -23.66 11.06 19.24
N LEU A 614 -22.58 10.26 19.12
CA LEU A 614 -22.68 8.81 18.92
C LEU A 614 -23.38 8.12 20.10
N ARG A 615 -23.10 8.53 21.34
CA ARG A 615 -23.79 8.03 22.54
C ARG A 615 -25.28 8.41 22.54
N ARG A 616 -25.62 9.65 22.14
CA ARG A 616 -27.02 10.12 21.98
C ARG A 616 -27.75 9.34 20.87
N ALA A 617 -27.09 9.09 19.74
CA ALA A 617 -27.63 8.31 18.63
C ALA A 617 -27.86 6.84 19.02
N TYR A 618 -26.88 6.19 19.65
CA TYR A 618 -27.01 4.83 20.18
C TYR A 618 -28.15 4.74 21.21
N ASN A 619 -28.21 5.66 22.17
CA ASN A 619 -29.29 5.72 23.15
C ASN A 619 -30.67 5.94 22.50
N LYS A 620 -30.76 6.72 21.42
CA LYS A 620 -32.00 6.95 20.64
C LYS A 620 -32.46 5.72 19.86
N VAL A 621 -31.53 4.91 19.33
CA VAL A 621 -31.84 3.63 18.68
C VAL A 621 -32.22 2.57 19.74
N ALA A 622 -31.47 2.49 20.83
CA ALA A 622 -31.73 1.57 21.94
C ALA A 622 -33.06 1.87 22.64
N SER A 623 -33.43 3.14 22.82
CA SER A 623 -34.76 3.53 23.34
C SER A 623 -35.88 3.18 22.38
N LYS A 624 -35.76 3.45 21.07
CA LYS A 624 -36.75 2.98 20.07
C LYS A 624 -36.92 1.46 20.09
N PHE A 625 -35.84 0.69 20.20
CA PHE A 625 -35.91 -0.78 20.28
C PHE A 625 -36.58 -1.26 21.57
N LYS A 626 -36.23 -0.66 22.72
CA LYS A 626 -36.90 -0.93 24.01
C LYS A 626 -38.40 -0.57 23.96
N ILE A 627 -38.77 0.60 23.45
CA ILE A 627 -40.17 1.02 23.30
C ILE A 627 -40.95 0.05 22.41
N LYS A 628 -40.34 -0.46 21.33
CA LYS A 628 -40.96 -1.53 20.53
C LYS A 628 -41.16 -2.80 21.37
N GLN A 629 -40.15 -3.25 22.10
CA GLN A 629 -40.25 -4.42 22.98
C GLN A 629 -41.34 -4.26 24.06
N TYR A 630 -41.47 -3.09 24.68
CA TYR A 630 -42.53 -2.79 25.64
C TYR A 630 -43.92 -2.77 24.98
N ASN A 631 -44.06 -2.24 23.77
CA ASN A 631 -45.31 -2.29 23.02
C ASN A 631 -45.68 -3.73 22.60
N ASP A 632 -44.73 -4.52 22.09
CA ASP A 632 -44.96 -5.93 21.74
C ASP A 632 -45.48 -6.72 22.96
N ILE A 633 -44.88 -6.52 24.13
CA ILE A 633 -45.32 -7.10 25.41
C ILE A 633 -46.69 -6.56 25.85
N GLN A 634 -46.95 -5.27 25.70
CA GLN A 634 -48.27 -4.70 26.03
C GLN A 634 -49.37 -5.26 25.10
N CYS A 635 -49.06 -5.53 23.82
CA CYS A 635 -49.96 -6.17 22.87
C CYS A 635 -50.24 -7.64 23.21
N THR A 636 -49.25 -8.43 23.66
CA THR A 636 -49.52 -9.82 24.09
C THR A 636 -50.42 -9.84 25.33
N LEU A 637 -50.15 -8.96 26.31
CA LEU A 637 -51.00 -8.83 27.50
C LEU A 637 -52.42 -8.39 27.15
N ASP A 638 -52.62 -7.43 26.25
CA ASP A 638 -53.95 -6.91 25.91
C ASP A 638 -54.77 -7.87 25.01
N ALA A 639 -54.19 -8.99 24.58
CA ALA A 639 -54.85 -10.02 23.76
C ALA A 639 -55.44 -11.21 24.56
N SER A 640 -55.44 -11.16 25.90
CA SER A 640 -56.19 -12.11 26.76
C SER A 640 -56.96 -11.37 27.86
N GLU A 641 -58.19 -11.80 28.19
CA GLU A 641 -59.06 -11.03 29.09
C GLU A 641 -59.01 -11.44 30.58
N GLU A 642 -58.70 -12.69 30.91
CA GLU A 642 -58.87 -13.18 32.30
C GLU A 642 -57.61 -13.69 33.01
N SER A 643 -56.74 -14.44 32.33
CA SER A 643 -55.42 -14.86 32.82
C SER A 643 -54.52 -15.22 31.62
N MET A 644 -53.23 -15.44 31.85
CA MET A 644 -52.31 -15.91 30.79
C MET A 644 -51.34 -16.95 31.35
N GLY A 645 -51.42 -18.18 30.84
CA GLY A 645 -50.50 -19.25 31.21
C GLY A 645 -49.12 -19.08 30.56
N TYR A 646 -48.08 -19.61 31.21
CA TYR A 646 -46.70 -19.52 30.72
C TYR A 646 -46.52 -20.04 29.28
N GLU A 647 -47.17 -21.14 28.91
CA GLU A 647 -47.07 -21.69 27.54
C GLU A 647 -47.65 -20.75 26.48
N GLU A 648 -48.81 -20.13 26.74
CA GLU A 648 -49.42 -19.18 25.81
C GLU A 648 -48.60 -17.89 25.67
N TRP A 649 -48.07 -17.37 26.79
CA TRP A 649 -47.12 -16.26 26.81
C TRP A 649 -45.84 -16.59 26.02
N HIS A 650 -45.31 -17.79 26.24
CA HIS A 650 -44.09 -18.27 25.64
C HIS A 650 -44.22 -18.37 24.12
N ASP A 651 -45.25 -19.03 23.63
CA ASP A 651 -45.43 -19.27 22.19
C ASP A 651 -45.66 -17.96 21.44
N ARG A 652 -46.48 -17.04 21.97
CA ARG A 652 -46.70 -15.71 21.37
C ARG A 652 -45.41 -14.88 21.29
N LEU A 653 -44.54 -14.90 22.31
CA LEU A 653 -43.26 -14.19 22.26
C LEU A 653 -42.21 -14.93 21.40
N LYS A 654 -42.30 -16.24 21.28
CA LYS A 654 -41.44 -17.04 20.40
C LYS A 654 -41.77 -16.81 18.92
N GLU A 655 -43.05 -16.66 18.57
CA GLU A 655 -43.50 -16.20 17.24
C GLU A 655 -42.99 -14.79 16.89
N LEU A 656 -42.87 -13.90 17.89
CA LEU A 656 -42.28 -12.57 17.74
C LEU A 656 -40.72 -12.58 17.72
N GLY A 657 -40.09 -13.76 17.84
CA GLY A 657 -38.65 -13.94 17.70
C GLY A 657 -37.81 -13.67 18.97
N TYR A 658 -38.42 -13.66 20.15
CA TYR A 658 -37.70 -13.49 21.42
C TYR A 658 -36.99 -14.78 21.86
N GLN A 659 -35.86 -14.63 22.59
CA GLN A 659 -35.08 -15.76 23.08
C GLN A 659 -35.71 -16.40 24.33
N GLU A 660 -35.75 -17.74 24.40
CA GLU A 660 -36.33 -18.53 25.50
C GLU A 660 -35.94 -18.01 26.91
N SER A 661 -34.66 -17.69 27.13
CA SER A 661 -34.16 -17.22 28.43
C SER A 661 -34.70 -15.83 28.83
N LYS A 662 -35.02 -14.97 27.85
CA LYS A 662 -35.61 -13.65 28.10
C LYS A 662 -37.12 -13.75 28.33
N ILE A 663 -37.80 -14.64 27.62
CA ILE A 663 -39.23 -14.93 27.82
C ILE A 663 -39.47 -15.42 29.25
N TYR A 664 -38.65 -16.37 29.71
CA TYR A 664 -38.68 -16.89 31.08
C TYR A 664 -38.36 -15.82 32.13
N ALA A 665 -37.27 -15.05 31.93
CA ALA A 665 -36.86 -14.02 32.88
C ALA A 665 -37.85 -12.85 33.01
N ILE A 666 -38.59 -12.52 31.94
CA ILE A 666 -39.65 -11.50 32.00
C ILE A 666 -40.88 -12.05 32.74
N PHE A 667 -41.27 -13.31 32.49
CA PHE A 667 -42.42 -13.92 33.16
C PHE A 667 -42.19 -14.05 34.68
N ASN A 668 -41.08 -14.67 35.08
CA ASN A 668 -40.68 -14.83 36.48
C ASN A 668 -40.40 -13.51 37.23
N ARG A 669 -40.32 -12.36 36.53
CA ARG A 669 -40.23 -11.04 37.19
C ARG A 669 -41.58 -10.60 37.78
N PHE A 670 -42.69 -11.15 37.30
CA PHE A 670 -44.06 -10.73 37.64
C PHE A 670 -45.00 -11.86 38.11
N ASP A 671 -44.62 -13.13 37.93
CA ASP A 671 -45.20 -14.31 38.60
C ASP A 671 -44.67 -14.35 40.05
N VAL A 672 -45.50 -13.93 41.02
CA VAL A 672 -45.12 -13.73 42.43
C VAL A 672 -45.41 -14.95 43.30
N ASP A 673 -46.36 -15.80 42.89
CA ASP A 673 -46.74 -17.02 43.61
C ASP A 673 -46.19 -18.33 42.98
N GLU A 674 -45.37 -18.20 41.94
CA GLU A 674 -44.73 -19.27 41.15
C GLU A 674 -45.72 -20.25 40.48
N ASN A 675 -46.98 -19.83 40.28
CA ASN A 675 -48.05 -20.70 39.79
C ASN A 675 -47.99 -20.93 38.26
N LYS A 676 -47.12 -20.21 37.53
CA LYS A 676 -46.97 -20.21 36.05
C LYS A 676 -48.15 -19.63 35.24
N ILE A 677 -48.97 -18.79 35.86
CA ILE A 677 -50.18 -18.18 35.31
C ILE A 677 -50.28 -16.74 35.83
N LEU A 678 -50.04 -15.75 34.96
CA LEU A 678 -50.21 -14.34 35.32
C LEU A 678 -51.68 -14.05 35.64
N ASP A 679 -51.96 -13.73 36.91
CA ASP A 679 -53.29 -13.41 37.41
C ASP A 679 -53.72 -11.97 37.04
N LYS A 680 -54.98 -11.59 37.35
CA LYS A 680 -55.49 -10.24 37.03
C LYS A 680 -54.75 -9.11 37.76
N ASN A 681 -54.15 -9.38 38.92
CA ASN A 681 -53.43 -8.40 39.73
C ASN A 681 -51.96 -8.26 39.28
N GLU A 682 -51.27 -9.37 39.04
CA GLU A 682 -49.91 -9.43 38.50
C GLU A 682 -49.85 -8.84 37.10
N LYS A 683 -50.81 -9.19 36.24
CA LYS A 683 -50.98 -8.58 34.92
C LYS A 683 -51.21 -7.07 35.00
N LEU A 684 -51.95 -6.60 36.00
CA LEU A 684 -52.15 -5.17 36.24
C LEU A 684 -50.87 -4.49 36.74
N GLN A 685 -50.13 -5.10 37.68
CA GLN A 685 -48.83 -4.60 38.14
C GLN A 685 -47.83 -4.51 36.99
N MET A 686 -47.72 -5.57 36.19
CA MET A 686 -46.89 -5.63 34.99
C MET A 686 -47.29 -4.51 34.01
N LYS A 687 -48.58 -4.33 33.71
CA LYS A 687 -49.06 -3.26 32.82
C LYS A 687 -48.78 -1.85 33.37
N ILE A 688 -48.86 -1.64 34.68
CA ILE A 688 -48.50 -0.36 35.32
C ILE A 688 -47.00 -0.10 35.21
N GLU A 689 -46.16 -1.08 35.55
CA GLU A 689 -44.70 -0.91 35.52
C GLU A 689 -44.16 -0.74 34.09
N LEU A 690 -44.66 -1.50 33.12
CA LEU A 690 -44.33 -1.31 31.70
C LEU A 690 -44.73 0.09 31.20
N ASN A 691 -45.89 0.61 31.61
CA ASN A 691 -46.29 1.98 31.28
C ASN A 691 -45.40 3.03 31.98
N ARG A 692 -44.94 2.77 33.21
CA ARG A 692 -44.01 3.64 33.93
C ARG A 692 -42.64 3.69 33.26
N GLU A 693 -42.03 2.53 33.01
CA GLU A 693 -40.75 2.40 32.28
C GLU A 693 -40.86 3.04 30.88
N MET A 694 -41.99 2.88 30.16
CA MET A 694 -42.23 3.51 28.85
C MET A 694 -42.38 5.04 28.94
N ASN A 695 -43.07 5.56 29.95
CA ASN A 695 -43.26 7.01 30.12
C ASN A 695 -41.95 7.71 30.52
N GLU A 696 -41.12 7.09 31.36
CA GLU A 696 -39.78 7.60 31.69
C GLU A 696 -38.88 7.67 30.44
N MET A 697 -38.92 6.64 29.60
CA MET A 697 -38.18 6.58 28.33
C MET A 697 -38.69 7.60 27.29
N ASN A 698 -40.01 7.85 27.24
CA ASN A 698 -40.60 8.89 26.40
C ASN A 698 -40.28 10.30 26.91
N GLY A 699 -40.27 10.52 28.22
CA GLY A 699 -39.89 11.80 28.84
C GLY A 699 -38.46 12.21 28.50
N LEU A 700 -37.51 11.27 28.63
CA LEU A 700 -36.12 11.44 28.17
C LEU A 700 -36.00 11.74 26.66
N THR A 701 -36.95 11.27 25.86
CA THR A 701 -37.02 11.54 24.42
C THR A 701 -37.64 12.92 24.12
N THR A 702 -38.49 13.43 25.01
CA THR A 702 -39.18 14.73 24.87
C THR A 702 -38.33 15.90 25.35
N GLN A 703 -37.60 15.77 26.48
CA GLN A 703 -36.57 16.74 26.86
C GLN A 703 -35.46 16.86 25.80
N ALA A 704 -35.19 15.79 25.06
CA ALA A 704 -34.29 15.79 23.91
C ALA A 704 -34.89 16.43 22.62
N LYS A 705 -36.19 16.78 22.63
CA LYS A 705 -36.90 17.58 21.60
C LYS A 705 -37.11 19.04 22.03
N GLU A 706 -37.35 19.32 23.31
CA GLU A 706 -37.52 20.70 23.81
C GLU A 706 -36.23 21.52 23.68
N ASN A 707 -35.05 20.90 23.86
CA ASN A 707 -33.74 21.47 23.50
C ASN A 707 -33.51 21.58 21.97
N LYS A 708 -34.55 21.88 21.21
CA LYS A 708 -34.59 21.82 19.74
C LYS A 708 -35.67 22.69 19.09
N GLU A 709 -36.44 23.46 19.87
CA GLU A 709 -37.52 24.33 19.34
C GLU A 709 -37.03 25.74 18.93
N ASP A 710 -35.72 26.01 19.00
CA ASP A 710 -35.11 27.25 18.46
C ASP A 710 -34.78 27.18 16.94
N ASP A 711 -34.99 26.05 16.26
CA ASP A 711 -34.67 25.85 14.82
C ASP A 711 -35.86 25.29 14.00
N GLU A 712 -36.23 25.96 12.90
CA GLU A 712 -37.46 25.75 12.11
C GLU A 712 -37.56 24.45 11.25
N ASP A 713 -38.79 23.93 11.17
CA ASP A 713 -39.47 23.24 10.04
C ASP A 713 -38.73 22.19 9.16
N ASP A 714 -38.97 20.90 9.46
CA ASP A 714 -38.96 19.81 8.46
C ASP A 714 -40.31 19.06 8.45
N PRO A 715 -41.20 19.30 7.46
CA PRO A 715 -42.56 18.79 7.46
C PRO A 715 -42.68 17.36 6.90
N THR A 716 -41.92 16.40 7.46
CA THR A 716 -42.10 14.95 7.21
C THR A 716 -41.57 14.05 8.33
N GLU A 717 -42.30 13.90 9.44
CA GLU A 717 -42.44 12.61 10.18
C GLU A 717 -43.50 12.66 11.31
N ASP A 718 -44.69 13.22 11.05
CA ASP A 718 -45.84 13.06 11.95
C ASP A 718 -46.49 11.69 11.75
N ALA A 719 -45.91 10.68 12.40
CA ALA A 719 -46.64 9.49 12.84
C ALA A 719 -46.76 9.59 14.36
N SER A 720 -47.97 9.84 14.87
CA SER A 720 -48.17 9.94 16.31
C SER A 720 -47.88 8.59 16.97
N ALA A 721 -47.52 8.60 18.25
CA ALA A 721 -47.33 7.37 19.00
C ALA A 721 -48.64 6.53 19.13
N GLU A 722 -49.80 7.13 18.85
CA GLU A 722 -51.10 6.44 18.81
C GLU A 722 -51.31 5.67 17.49
N ASP A 723 -50.81 6.18 16.36
CA ASP A 723 -50.97 5.53 15.03
C ASP A 723 -50.23 4.18 14.95
N VAL A 724 -49.03 4.10 15.51
CA VAL A 724 -48.26 2.84 15.60
C VAL A 724 -48.96 1.85 16.56
N LYS A 725 -49.58 2.35 17.63
CA LYS A 725 -50.30 1.54 18.60
C LYS A 725 -51.54 0.88 17.98
N LEU A 726 -52.23 1.58 17.10
CA LEU A 726 -53.33 1.05 16.30
C LEU A 726 -52.88 0.00 15.27
N TYR A 727 -51.78 0.22 14.55
CA TYR A 727 -51.35 -0.65 13.44
C TYR A 727 -50.75 -2.00 13.86
N VAL A 728 -50.18 -2.10 15.08
CA VAL A 728 -49.62 -3.37 15.60
C VAL A 728 -50.71 -4.20 16.31
N CYS A 729 -51.56 -3.57 17.13
CA CYS A 729 -52.68 -4.27 17.77
C CYS A 729 -53.76 -4.72 16.77
N SER A 730 -53.96 -4.03 15.64
CA SER A 730 -54.94 -4.43 14.62
C SER A 730 -54.67 -5.79 13.97
N ARG A 731 -53.45 -6.34 14.11
CA ARG A 731 -53.09 -7.68 13.62
C ARG A 731 -53.61 -8.83 14.50
N TRP A 732 -54.10 -8.52 15.70
CA TRP A 732 -54.60 -9.48 16.71
C TRP A 732 -56.12 -9.37 16.95
N LYS A 733 -56.86 -8.74 16.03
CA LYS A 733 -58.33 -8.56 16.13
C LYS A 733 -59.10 -9.09 14.92
N LEU A 734 -58.55 -10.14 14.29
CA LEU A 734 -59.10 -10.90 13.17
C LEU A 734 -59.02 -12.40 13.47
#